data_AF-A0A8H6HD26-F1
#
_entry.id   AF-A0A8H6HD26-F1
#
_cell.length_a   1.000
_cell.length_b   1.000
_cell.length_c   1.000
_cell.angle_alpha   90.00
_cell.angle_beta   90.00
_cell.angle_gamma   90.00
#
_symmetry.space_group_name_H-M   'P 1'
#
loop_
_entity.id
_entity.type
_entity.pdbx_description
1 polymer ?
#
loop_
_entity_poly.entity_id
_entity_poly.type
_entity_poly.pdbx_seq_one_letter_code
_entity_poly.pdbx_strand_id
1 'polypeptide(L)'
;MAIPPEVLYKDIPELFEIDLGEALTARTEALSTFRELGPPDLCHVVKSTGRTGQRDLGSYHYVSGVDASSSASLAAYINSLTYAIEENSAWFSSTAKWKVRNGCYCCFNAFSRVDMRVDVKIPGGVNAYVIDLRGERHEATPEIWQETYVSALLRAILYSDDPTYTLEAYRKLDPITNAEGELRFLQAAEALFSKGWQVGSDPEIQVATVVSNHLTAGIMKYFGDSGRFQQAANMFEKIMVHEPEVSSLLARSYIGMNEEVKAVQIIANAMKETPQSYTLLHAQCDFLRTKGKYEWAVKLARQAVNCAPSEFVTWEKLTDLYIDLGQYDSALLTLNSCPMFTFNGRDAHRTLPVAKIHLPFTRAIGEILPERTKTEDDEADPALQRLPAPGLRGTWARAYSLLTRLVAQIGWDELLKTRSSVFVMEEEYRMQKAQGDIKQVGGNGHAASGSRGVIHEDGTVVQDDKASTRGIIAPPSPEPTEVPTIKVSSDSVEDEDAEEGDIVATPSHLRNGVSALVEKPVQAAGEDKQDSSDITAVAQAEPFSFSNKRLCERWLDNLFMVLYEDLRVWTIFRAEVAHFKTQHVAYRKTGMEWEILGDLGVRLHHKEEAKEAYQRCLGGTRYSVKPWARLMEMYAEEGDITRTMQTAIRVAAYQYAEYTEMTYPTQIARAFFKLGQIHGFAKISFTLLSMGLPEPILKIMESYLHYGKVFKVEGYDF
;
A
#
# COMPACT_ATOMS: atom_id res chain seq x y z
N MET A 1 -1.67 25.68 -29.79
CA MET A 1 -2.94 26.12 -30.42
C MET A 1 -4.00 26.07 -29.34
N ALA A 2 -4.78 27.13 -29.11
CA ALA A 2 -5.77 27.13 -28.04
C ALA A 2 -6.93 26.18 -28.40
N ILE A 3 -7.26 25.25 -27.49
CA ILE A 3 -8.34 24.29 -27.67
C ILE A 3 -9.67 24.97 -27.35
N PRO A 4 -10.63 25.04 -28.30
CA PRO A 4 -11.88 25.77 -28.12
C PRO A 4 -12.74 25.11 -27.02
N PRO A 5 -13.52 25.88 -26.24
CA PRO A 5 -14.37 25.31 -25.19
C PRO A 5 -15.46 24.36 -25.73
N GLU A 6 -15.93 24.61 -26.95
CA GLU A 6 -17.02 23.88 -27.62
C GLU A 6 -16.65 22.42 -27.97
N VAL A 7 -15.38 22.05 -27.87
CA VAL A 7 -14.90 20.68 -28.12
C VAL A 7 -14.82 19.86 -26.83
N LEU A 8 -14.93 20.52 -25.67
CA LEU A 8 -14.71 19.91 -24.36
C LEU A 8 -15.90 19.05 -23.95
N TYR A 9 -15.60 17.99 -23.20
CA TYR A 9 -16.63 17.25 -22.50
C TYR A 9 -17.16 18.03 -21.29
N LYS A 10 -18.46 17.90 -21.02
CA LYS A 10 -19.10 18.59 -19.90
C LYS A 10 -18.65 18.04 -18.55
N ASP A 11 -18.74 16.72 -18.37
CA ASP A 11 -18.57 16.05 -17.07
C ASP A 11 -17.49 14.95 -17.11
N ILE A 12 -16.80 14.77 -18.25
CA ILE A 12 -15.78 13.71 -18.44
C ILE A 12 -14.40 14.36 -18.54
N PRO A 13 -13.40 13.89 -17.78
CA PRO A 13 -12.04 14.40 -17.90
C PRO A 13 -11.41 13.97 -19.22
N GLU A 14 -10.55 14.81 -19.79
CA GLU A 14 -9.83 14.47 -21.00
C GLU A 14 -8.49 15.19 -21.12
N LEU A 15 -7.54 14.51 -21.73
CA LEU A 15 -6.21 14.97 -22.07
C LEU A 15 -6.13 15.15 -23.58
N PHE A 16 -5.81 16.35 -24.05
CA PHE A 16 -5.68 16.61 -25.47
C PHE A 16 -4.26 16.36 -25.95
N GLU A 17 -4.16 15.62 -27.05
CA GLU A 17 -2.89 15.26 -27.65
C GLU A 17 -2.20 16.47 -28.32
N ILE A 18 -0.88 16.46 -28.34
CA ILE A 18 -0.10 17.39 -29.17
C ILE A 18 -0.17 16.94 -30.62
N ASP A 19 0.10 15.66 -30.85
CA ASP A 19 -0.02 15.02 -32.15
C ASP A 19 -1.02 13.86 -32.13
N LEU A 20 -1.86 13.80 -33.17
CA LEU A 20 -2.96 12.85 -33.26
C LEU A 20 -2.45 11.40 -33.22
N GLY A 21 -2.91 10.62 -32.23
CA GLY A 21 -2.59 9.21 -32.05
C GLY A 21 -1.32 8.94 -31.24
N GLU A 22 -0.72 9.96 -30.60
CA GLU A 22 0.44 9.80 -29.73
C GLU A 22 0.13 8.86 -28.54
N ALA A 23 -1.06 8.93 -27.96
CA ALA A 23 -1.44 8.11 -26.82
C ALA A 23 -1.50 6.61 -27.17
N LEU A 24 -2.06 6.30 -28.35
CA LEU A 24 -2.11 4.92 -28.86
C LEU A 24 -0.72 4.38 -29.22
N THR A 25 0.14 5.25 -29.76
CA THR A 25 1.53 4.88 -30.09
C THR A 25 2.32 4.59 -28.82
N ALA A 26 2.29 5.51 -27.85
CA ALA A 26 2.95 5.35 -26.56
C ALA A 26 2.45 4.11 -25.80
N ARG A 27 1.15 3.82 -25.84
CA ARG A 27 0.59 2.59 -25.26
C ARG A 27 1.19 1.35 -25.91
N THR A 28 1.32 1.34 -27.23
CA THR A 28 1.89 0.22 -27.99
C THR A 28 3.36 -0.02 -27.62
N GLU A 29 4.15 1.05 -27.50
CA GLU A 29 5.56 0.98 -27.08
C GLU A 29 5.73 0.43 -25.65
N ALA A 30 4.78 0.74 -24.76
CA ALA A 30 4.81 0.30 -23.37
C ALA A 30 4.33 -1.14 -23.14
N LEU A 31 3.69 -1.81 -24.13
CA LEU A 31 3.06 -3.13 -23.93
C LEU A 31 4.03 -4.17 -23.34
N SER A 32 5.27 -4.19 -23.83
CA SER A 32 6.29 -5.14 -23.38
C SER A 32 6.74 -4.93 -21.92
N THR A 33 6.48 -3.75 -21.36
CA THR A 33 6.88 -3.41 -19.99
C THR A 33 5.91 -3.89 -18.93
N PHE A 34 4.64 -4.14 -19.29
CA PHE A 34 3.60 -4.55 -18.34
C PHE A 34 3.82 -5.98 -17.85
N ARG A 35 3.79 -6.19 -16.52
CA ARG A 35 4.15 -7.46 -15.86
C ARG A 35 3.02 -8.07 -15.06
N GLU A 36 2.00 -7.32 -14.67
CA GLU A 36 0.89 -7.77 -13.83
C GLU A 36 -0.43 -7.73 -14.62
N LEU A 37 -1.51 -7.24 -13.99
CA LEU A 37 -2.81 -7.08 -14.63
C LEU A 37 -2.83 -6.05 -15.77
N GLY A 38 -1.74 -5.32 -15.97
CA GLY A 38 -1.61 -4.29 -16.98
C GLY A 38 -2.19 -2.93 -16.57
N PRO A 39 -2.10 -1.95 -17.48
CA PRO A 39 -2.55 -0.59 -17.25
C PRO A 39 -4.08 -0.48 -17.22
N PRO A 40 -4.65 0.67 -16.82
CA PRO A 40 -6.07 0.93 -17.03
C PRO A 40 -6.40 0.94 -18.52
N ASP A 41 -7.69 0.87 -18.81
CA ASP A 41 -8.15 0.93 -20.18
C ASP A 41 -8.02 2.36 -20.70
N LEU A 42 -7.67 2.51 -21.97
CA LEU A 42 -7.46 3.80 -22.63
C LEU A 42 -8.59 4.03 -23.63
N CYS A 43 -9.32 5.14 -23.48
CA CYS A 43 -10.28 5.57 -24.48
C CYS A 43 -9.73 6.79 -25.21
N HIS A 44 -9.42 6.63 -26.49
CA HIS A 44 -8.98 7.70 -27.39
C HIS A 44 -10.12 8.07 -28.33
N VAL A 45 -10.29 9.36 -28.60
CA VAL A 45 -11.32 9.89 -29.51
C VAL A 45 -10.74 10.98 -30.39
N VAL A 46 -11.24 11.05 -31.62
CA VAL A 46 -10.92 12.13 -32.56
C VAL A 46 -12.16 12.97 -32.79
N LYS A 47 -12.02 14.26 -32.48
CA LYS A 47 -13.06 15.27 -32.62
C LYS A 47 -12.81 16.09 -33.88
N SER A 48 -13.87 16.33 -34.64
CA SER A 48 -13.81 17.07 -35.91
C SER A 48 -15.03 17.98 -36.08
N THR A 49 -14.83 19.08 -36.79
CA THR A 49 -15.91 19.97 -37.24
C THR A 49 -16.45 19.59 -38.62
N GLY A 50 -15.77 18.67 -39.33
CA GLY A 50 -16.06 18.30 -40.71
C GLY A 50 -15.77 19.40 -41.74
N ARG A 51 -15.25 20.57 -41.33
CA ARG A 51 -14.90 21.68 -42.23
C ARG A 51 -13.51 21.47 -42.82
N THR A 52 -13.38 21.56 -44.13
CA THR A 52 -12.09 21.52 -44.83
C THR A 52 -11.18 22.66 -44.35
N GLY A 53 -9.98 22.31 -43.89
CA GLY A 53 -8.97 23.27 -43.39
C GLY A 53 -8.91 23.41 -41.87
N GLN A 54 -9.88 22.87 -41.11
CA GLN A 54 -9.74 22.69 -39.66
C GLN A 54 -9.10 21.33 -39.36
N ARG A 55 -8.07 21.33 -38.51
CA ARG A 55 -7.37 20.12 -38.07
C ARG A 55 -8.24 19.38 -37.06
N ASP A 56 -8.32 18.06 -37.20
CA ASP A 56 -8.94 17.17 -36.22
C ASP A 56 -8.13 17.21 -34.91
N LEU A 57 -8.82 17.08 -33.77
CA LEU A 57 -8.20 17.07 -32.44
C LEU A 57 -8.34 15.67 -31.83
N GLY A 58 -7.23 15.13 -31.31
CA GLY A 58 -7.22 13.92 -30.50
C GLY A 58 -7.34 14.25 -29.03
N SER A 59 -8.19 13.54 -28.31
CA SER A 59 -8.17 13.51 -26.86
C SER A 59 -8.33 12.10 -26.33
N TYR A 60 -7.91 11.88 -25.09
CA TYR A 60 -8.02 10.59 -24.44
C TYR A 60 -8.23 10.73 -22.93
N HIS A 61 -8.73 9.66 -22.34
CA HIS A 61 -8.84 9.50 -20.90
C HIS A 61 -8.65 8.03 -20.52
N TYR A 62 -8.25 7.79 -19.28
CA TYR A 62 -8.17 6.45 -18.74
C TYR A 62 -9.51 6.08 -18.13
N VAL A 63 -9.86 4.79 -18.20
CA VAL A 63 -11.11 4.30 -17.63
C VAL A 63 -10.98 2.89 -17.07
N SER A 64 -11.76 2.58 -16.05
CA SER A 64 -11.98 1.22 -15.55
C SER A 64 -13.46 0.98 -15.30
N GLY A 65 -13.87 -0.29 -15.31
CA GLY A 65 -15.26 -0.70 -15.05
C GLY A 65 -16.21 -0.66 -16.25
N VAL A 66 -15.71 -0.38 -17.46
CA VAL A 66 -16.51 -0.57 -18.68
C VAL A 66 -16.61 -2.07 -19.00
N ASP A 67 -17.78 -2.53 -19.43
CA ASP A 67 -17.99 -3.93 -19.82
C ASP A 67 -17.18 -4.27 -21.08
N ALA A 68 -16.04 -4.94 -20.90
CA ALA A 68 -15.14 -5.39 -21.96
C ALA A 68 -15.49 -6.80 -22.50
N SER A 69 -16.73 -7.27 -22.35
CA SER A 69 -17.17 -8.58 -22.86
C SER A 69 -17.40 -8.64 -24.37
N SER A 70 -17.51 -7.48 -25.06
CA SER A 70 -17.75 -7.45 -26.50
C SER A 70 -17.29 -6.15 -27.15
N SER A 71 -17.13 -6.16 -28.48
CA SER A 71 -16.89 -4.94 -29.26
C SER A 71 -18.08 -3.97 -29.21
N ALA A 72 -19.30 -4.49 -29.09
CA ALA A 72 -20.51 -3.69 -29.03
C ALA A 72 -20.61 -2.86 -27.74
N SER A 73 -20.26 -3.44 -26.59
CA SER A 73 -20.26 -2.73 -25.30
C SER A 73 -19.19 -1.64 -25.25
N LEU A 74 -17.98 -1.91 -25.73
CA LEU A 74 -16.92 -0.91 -25.84
C LEU A 74 -17.25 0.19 -26.85
N ALA A 75 -17.88 -0.16 -27.99
CA ALA A 75 -18.37 0.82 -28.94
C ALA A 75 -19.52 1.67 -28.38
N ALA A 76 -20.41 1.08 -27.57
CA ALA A 76 -21.47 1.82 -26.89
C ALA A 76 -20.89 2.86 -25.92
N TYR A 77 -19.81 2.53 -25.21
CA TYR A 77 -19.09 3.50 -24.38
C TYR A 77 -18.58 4.69 -25.22
N ILE A 78 -17.84 4.45 -26.31
CA ILE A 78 -17.36 5.53 -27.20
C ILE A 78 -18.54 6.36 -27.76
N ASN A 79 -19.62 5.70 -28.18
CA ASN A 79 -20.80 6.38 -28.69
C ASN A 79 -21.47 7.26 -27.62
N SER A 80 -21.46 6.86 -26.35
CA SER A 80 -21.99 7.68 -25.25
C SER A 80 -21.26 9.04 -25.12
N LEU A 81 -19.97 9.08 -25.48
CA LEU A 81 -19.17 10.31 -25.45
C LEU A 81 -19.62 11.34 -26.48
N THR A 82 -20.35 10.93 -27.53
CA THR A 82 -20.92 11.87 -28.52
C THR A 82 -21.92 12.83 -27.88
N TYR A 83 -22.62 12.38 -26.83
CA TYR A 83 -23.60 13.15 -26.08
C TYR A 83 -22.97 13.95 -24.92
N ALA A 84 -21.68 13.72 -24.64
CA ALA A 84 -20.96 14.39 -23.57
C ALA A 84 -20.29 15.69 -24.00
N ILE A 85 -20.19 15.96 -25.32
CA ILE A 85 -19.68 17.24 -25.84
C ILE A 85 -20.68 18.33 -25.49
N GLU A 86 -20.20 19.44 -24.94
CA GLU A 86 -21.04 20.56 -24.53
C GLU A 86 -21.85 21.11 -25.71
N GLU A 87 -23.19 21.06 -25.61
CA GLU A 87 -24.06 21.71 -26.60
C GLU A 87 -24.13 23.21 -26.32
N ASN A 88 -23.58 24.00 -27.24
CA ASN A 88 -23.60 25.45 -27.16
C ASN A 88 -25.06 25.94 -27.18
N SER A 89 -25.59 26.42 -26.04
CA SER A 89 -26.97 26.95 -25.90
C SER A 89 -27.15 28.36 -26.49
N ALA A 90 -26.15 28.88 -27.21
CA ALA A 90 -26.25 30.18 -27.87
C ALA A 90 -27.04 30.07 -29.18
N TRP A 91 -28.34 30.40 -29.12
CA TRP A 91 -29.28 30.53 -30.26
C TRP A 91 -28.74 31.38 -31.44
N PHE A 92 -27.68 32.17 -31.25
CA PHE A 92 -27.06 33.05 -32.26
C PHE A 92 -25.64 32.64 -32.73
N SER A 93 -25.11 31.49 -32.32
CA SER A 93 -23.73 31.08 -32.66
C SER A 93 -23.64 30.27 -33.96
N SER A 94 -22.95 30.83 -34.95
CA SER A 94 -22.59 30.18 -36.25
C SER A 94 -21.33 29.28 -36.14
N THR A 95 -20.85 29.02 -34.92
CA THR A 95 -19.61 28.27 -34.71
C THR A 95 -19.76 26.80 -35.13
N ALA A 96 -18.67 26.22 -35.64
CA ALA A 96 -18.68 24.86 -36.16
C ALA A 96 -18.97 23.85 -35.04
N LYS A 97 -20.02 23.04 -35.19
CA LYS A 97 -20.39 22.00 -34.22
C LYS A 97 -19.34 20.87 -34.23
N TRP A 98 -18.52 20.80 -33.20
CA TRP A 98 -17.60 19.68 -32.97
C TRP A 98 -18.37 18.39 -32.74
N LYS A 99 -17.86 17.28 -33.27
CA LYS A 99 -18.42 15.93 -33.09
C LYS A 99 -17.30 14.92 -32.95
N VAL A 100 -17.56 13.84 -32.21
CA VAL A 100 -16.68 12.66 -32.22
C VAL A 100 -16.82 11.98 -33.58
N ARG A 101 -15.72 11.88 -34.32
CA ARG A 101 -15.65 11.30 -35.67
C ARG A 101 -15.25 9.82 -35.60
N ASN A 102 -14.29 9.50 -34.77
CA ASN A 102 -13.82 8.14 -34.52
C ASN A 102 -13.29 8.02 -33.08
N GLY A 103 -13.04 6.80 -32.63
CA GLY A 103 -12.36 6.52 -31.38
C GLY A 103 -11.76 5.12 -31.36
N CYS A 104 -10.86 4.89 -30.41
CA CYS A 104 -10.22 3.60 -30.16
C CYS A 104 -10.28 3.32 -28.66
N TYR A 105 -10.89 2.19 -28.28
CA TYR A 105 -10.86 1.69 -26.92
C TYR A 105 -9.78 0.62 -26.80
N CYS A 106 -8.89 0.73 -25.81
CA CYS A 106 -7.82 -0.24 -25.57
C CYS A 106 -7.98 -0.87 -24.18
N CYS A 107 -7.99 -2.20 -24.11
CA CYS A 107 -8.11 -2.96 -22.88
C CYS A 107 -7.03 -4.06 -22.85
N PHE A 108 -6.20 -4.07 -21.81
CA PHE A 108 -5.12 -5.06 -21.72
C PHE A 108 -5.66 -6.42 -21.25
N ASN A 109 -5.26 -7.49 -21.91
CA ASN A 109 -5.51 -8.87 -21.49
C ASN A 109 -4.26 -9.41 -20.80
N ALA A 110 -4.35 -9.70 -19.50
CA ALA A 110 -3.22 -10.17 -18.69
C ALA A 110 -2.91 -11.66 -18.88
N PHE A 111 -3.88 -12.48 -19.33
CA PHE A 111 -3.68 -13.92 -19.57
C PHE A 111 -2.79 -14.15 -20.80
N SER A 112 -3.24 -13.66 -21.96
CA SER A 112 -2.51 -13.80 -23.23
C SER A 112 -1.48 -12.70 -23.46
N ARG A 113 -1.44 -11.67 -22.60
CA ARG A 113 -0.53 -10.50 -22.70
C ARG A 113 -0.63 -9.80 -24.06
N VAL A 114 -1.86 -9.47 -24.43
CA VAL A 114 -2.21 -8.72 -25.65
C VAL A 114 -3.09 -7.52 -25.30
N ASP A 115 -3.10 -6.49 -26.15
CA ASP A 115 -3.93 -5.30 -25.99
C ASP A 115 -5.13 -5.39 -26.94
N MET A 116 -6.32 -5.64 -26.39
CA MET A 116 -7.58 -5.64 -27.14
C MET A 116 -7.92 -4.22 -27.57
N ARG A 117 -8.16 -4.01 -28.86
CA ARG A 117 -8.52 -2.70 -29.44
C ARG A 117 -9.82 -2.74 -30.20
N VAL A 118 -10.66 -1.74 -29.97
CA VAL A 118 -11.92 -1.54 -30.69
C VAL A 118 -11.91 -0.15 -31.32
N ASP A 119 -11.71 -0.11 -32.63
CA ASP A 119 -11.82 1.10 -33.43
C ASP A 119 -13.29 1.31 -33.80
N VAL A 120 -13.80 2.51 -33.53
CA VAL A 120 -15.18 2.92 -33.84
C VAL A 120 -15.15 4.11 -34.79
N LYS A 121 -15.93 4.05 -35.87
CA LYS A 121 -16.19 5.16 -36.79
C LYS A 121 -17.64 5.60 -36.65
N ILE A 122 -17.89 6.91 -36.69
CA ILE A 122 -19.22 7.49 -36.47
C ILE A 122 -19.64 8.33 -37.69
N PRO A 123 -20.81 8.09 -38.32
CA PRO A 123 -21.78 7.03 -38.03
C PRO A 123 -21.43 5.72 -38.76
N GLY A 124 -21.00 4.69 -38.02
CA GLY A 124 -20.90 3.31 -38.50
C GLY A 124 -19.47 2.80 -38.70
N GLY A 125 -19.27 1.54 -38.32
CA GLY A 125 -18.01 0.80 -38.42
C GLY A 125 -17.41 0.54 -37.04
N VAL A 126 -17.37 -0.73 -36.66
CA VAL A 126 -16.67 -1.22 -35.45
C VAL A 126 -15.70 -2.29 -35.92
N ASN A 127 -14.43 -2.12 -35.58
CA ASN A 127 -13.38 -3.08 -35.91
C ASN A 127 -12.63 -3.47 -34.64
N ALA A 128 -12.69 -4.75 -34.28
CA ALA A 128 -12.00 -5.28 -33.12
C ALA A 128 -10.81 -6.14 -33.55
N TYR A 129 -9.67 -5.94 -32.88
CA TYR A 129 -8.43 -6.66 -33.13
C TYR A 129 -7.59 -6.62 -31.85
N VAL A 130 -6.56 -7.45 -31.76
CA VAL A 130 -5.60 -7.39 -30.66
C VAL A 130 -4.22 -7.03 -31.16
N ILE A 131 -3.43 -6.38 -30.30
CA ILE A 131 -2.02 -6.08 -30.54
C ILE A 131 -1.17 -6.91 -29.58
N ASP A 132 -0.22 -7.69 -30.12
CA ASP A 132 0.72 -8.43 -29.29
C ASP A 132 1.85 -7.55 -28.74
N LEU A 133 2.72 -8.11 -27.89
CA LEU A 133 3.84 -7.38 -27.28
C LEU A 133 4.87 -6.85 -28.30
N ARG A 134 4.82 -7.31 -29.56
CA ARG A 134 5.69 -6.87 -30.67
C ARG A 134 5.03 -5.78 -31.52
N GLY A 135 3.79 -5.40 -31.21
CA GLY A 135 3.02 -4.43 -31.99
C GLY A 135 2.30 -5.04 -33.19
N GLU A 136 2.26 -6.37 -33.34
CA GLU A 136 1.61 -7.04 -34.46
C GLU A 136 0.11 -7.18 -34.20
N ARG A 137 -0.71 -6.98 -35.25
CA ARG A 137 -2.16 -7.07 -35.17
C ARG A 137 -2.64 -8.49 -35.44
N HIS A 138 -3.54 -8.98 -34.59
CA HIS A 138 -4.16 -10.30 -34.70
C HIS A 138 -5.69 -10.21 -34.55
N GLU A 139 -6.38 -11.29 -34.90
CA GLU A 139 -7.83 -11.40 -34.76
C GLU A 139 -8.26 -11.48 -33.29
N ALA A 140 -9.36 -10.82 -32.94
CA ALA A 140 -9.94 -10.84 -31.60
C ALA A 140 -10.89 -12.04 -31.44
N THR A 141 -10.34 -13.21 -31.07
CA THR A 141 -11.13 -14.45 -30.90
C THR A 141 -12.03 -14.40 -29.65
N PRO A 142 -13.08 -15.24 -29.57
CA PRO A 142 -13.96 -15.30 -28.39
C PRO A 142 -13.22 -15.59 -27.07
N GLU A 143 -12.18 -16.41 -27.11
CA GLU A 143 -11.36 -16.74 -25.94
C GLU A 143 -10.60 -15.50 -25.43
N ILE A 144 -10.01 -14.72 -26.35
CA ILE A 144 -9.31 -13.49 -26.01
C ILE A 144 -10.29 -12.46 -25.45
N TRP A 145 -11.52 -12.38 -25.95
CA TRP A 145 -12.57 -11.53 -25.38
C TRP A 145 -12.91 -11.92 -23.94
N GLN A 146 -13.06 -13.21 -23.66
CA GLN A 146 -13.33 -13.70 -22.31
C GLN A 146 -12.18 -13.38 -21.34
N GLU A 147 -10.94 -13.59 -21.77
CA GLU A 147 -9.74 -13.24 -20.99
C GLU A 147 -9.62 -11.73 -20.75
N THR A 148 -9.94 -10.91 -21.77
CA THR A 148 -9.94 -9.44 -21.68
C THR A 148 -10.99 -8.96 -20.68
N TYR A 149 -12.20 -9.51 -20.75
CA TYR A 149 -13.30 -9.21 -19.83
C TYR A 149 -12.90 -9.46 -18.36
N VAL A 150 -12.35 -10.63 -18.07
CA VAL A 150 -11.91 -10.96 -16.70
C VAL A 150 -10.72 -10.08 -16.29
N SER A 151 -9.76 -9.81 -17.19
CA SER A 151 -8.63 -8.90 -16.89
C SER A 151 -9.10 -7.50 -16.51
N ALA A 152 -10.07 -6.94 -17.24
CA ALA A 152 -10.64 -5.63 -16.96
C ALA A 152 -11.34 -5.57 -15.59
N LEU A 153 -12.13 -6.60 -15.26
CA LEU A 153 -12.79 -6.72 -13.96
C LEU A 153 -11.80 -6.87 -12.82
N LEU A 154 -10.78 -7.71 -12.97
CA LEU A 154 -9.75 -7.89 -11.95
C LEU A 154 -8.99 -6.60 -11.68
N ARG A 155 -8.61 -5.85 -12.72
CA ARG A 155 -8.01 -4.50 -12.56
C ARG A 155 -8.93 -3.56 -11.80
N ALA A 156 -10.20 -3.46 -12.20
CA ALA A 156 -11.17 -2.56 -11.57
C ALA A 156 -11.41 -2.92 -10.09
N ILE A 157 -11.49 -4.22 -9.78
CA ILE A 157 -11.74 -4.73 -8.44
C ILE A 157 -10.50 -4.58 -7.55
N LEU A 158 -9.34 -5.05 -7.98
CA LEU A 158 -8.14 -5.09 -7.14
C LEU A 158 -7.54 -3.70 -6.93
N TYR A 159 -7.56 -2.85 -7.95
CA TYR A 159 -6.96 -1.51 -7.91
C TYR A 159 -7.95 -0.38 -7.57
N SER A 160 -9.16 -0.73 -7.09
CA SER A 160 -10.22 0.23 -6.76
C SER A 160 -9.73 1.34 -5.81
N ASP A 161 -9.09 0.95 -4.72
CA ASP A 161 -8.62 1.79 -3.62
C ASP A 161 -7.08 1.87 -3.52
N ASP A 162 -6.34 1.48 -4.57
CA ASP A 162 -4.87 1.53 -4.54
C ASP A 162 -4.36 2.98 -4.66
N PRO A 163 -3.72 3.54 -3.62
CA PRO A 163 -3.24 4.93 -3.64
C PRO A 163 -2.03 5.13 -4.56
N THR A 164 -1.36 4.04 -4.96
CA THR A 164 -0.23 4.08 -5.89
C THR A 164 -0.68 4.07 -7.36
N TYR A 165 -1.98 3.87 -7.59
CA TYR A 165 -2.59 3.75 -8.91
C TYR A 165 -3.43 4.98 -9.26
N THR A 166 -2.78 6.16 -9.22
CA THR A 166 -3.38 7.46 -9.57
C THR A 166 -2.85 7.97 -10.91
N LEU A 167 -3.76 8.42 -11.76
CA LEU A 167 -3.46 8.94 -13.10
C LEU A 167 -4.36 10.14 -13.37
N GLU A 168 -3.83 11.11 -14.12
CA GLU A 168 -4.64 12.22 -14.60
C GLU A 168 -5.72 11.74 -15.56
N ALA A 169 -6.92 12.35 -15.49
CA ALA A 169 -8.08 11.99 -16.30
C ALA A 169 -8.44 10.49 -16.24
N TYR A 170 -8.41 9.91 -15.04
CA TYR A 170 -8.79 8.52 -14.82
C TYR A 170 -10.19 8.40 -14.23
N ARG A 171 -11.12 7.86 -15.04
CA ARG A 171 -12.51 7.64 -14.65
C ARG A 171 -12.72 6.21 -14.17
N LYS A 172 -13.23 6.00 -12.96
CA LYS A 172 -13.55 4.66 -12.43
C LYS A 172 -15.06 4.46 -12.38
N LEU A 173 -15.57 3.42 -13.04
CA LEU A 173 -16.98 3.07 -13.10
C LEU A 173 -17.26 1.76 -12.34
N ASP A 174 -18.53 1.51 -12.02
CA ASP A 174 -18.94 0.24 -11.43
C ASP A 174 -18.68 -0.94 -12.40
N PRO A 175 -17.77 -1.87 -12.07
CA PRO A 175 -17.41 -2.97 -12.97
C PRO A 175 -18.53 -4.00 -13.10
N ILE A 176 -19.38 -4.14 -12.07
CA ILE A 176 -20.51 -5.06 -12.05
C ILE A 176 -21.72 -4.32 -11.44
N THR A 177 -22.79 -4.17 -12.23
CA THR A 177 -23.94 -3.32 -11.88
C THR A 177 -25.22 -4.08 -11.53
N ASN A 178 -25.26 -5.40 -11.80
CA ASN A 178 -26.42 -6.24 -11.50
C ASN A 178 -26.02 -7.71 -11.26
N ALA A 179 -26.96 -8.49 -10.75
CA ALA A 179 -26.76 -9.91 -10.41
C ALA A 179 -26.43 -10.79 -11.64
N GLU A 180 -26.93 -10.45 -12.83
CA GLU A 180 -26.59 -11.18 -14.06
C GLU A 180 -25.13 -10.94 -14.46
N GLY A 181 -24.61 -9.73 -14.29
CA GLY A 181 -23.21 -9.40 -14.46
C GLY A 181 -22.30 -10.17 -13.49
N GLU A 182 -22.74 -10.33 -12.24
CA GLU A 182 -22.02 -11.13 -11.25
C GLU A 182 -21.97 -12.62 -11.62
N LEU A 183 -23.09 -13.17 -12.11
CA LEU A 183 -23.12 -14.54 -12.62
C LEU A 183 -22.21 -14.72 -13.84
N ARG A 184 -22.22 -13.77 -14.79
CA ARG A 184 -21.33 -13.79 -15.96
C ARG A 184 -19.86 -13.72 -15.54
N PHE A 185 -19.52 -12.89 -14.55
CA PHE A 185 -18.17 -12.82 -14.00
C PHE A 185 -17.72 -14.18 -13.44
N LEU A 186 -18.55 -14.81 -12.60
CA LEU A 186 -18.24 -16.13 -12.01
C LEU A 186 -18.09 -17.22 -13.08
N GLN A 187 -18.96 -17.23 -14.11
CA GLN A 187 -18.87 -18.19 -15.21
C GLN A 187 -17.57 -18.01 -16.02
N ALA A 188 -17.19 -16.76 -16.32
CA ALA A 188 -15.95 -16.47 -17.02
C ALA A 188 -14.71 -16.80 -16.17
N ALA A 189 -14.76 -16.51 -14.86
CA ALA A 189 -13.72 -16.87 -13.92
C ALA A 189 -13.58 -18.40 -13.76
N GLU A 190 -14.68 -19.15 -13.75
CA GLU A 190 -14.71 -20.61 -13.72
C GLU A 190 -14.03 -21.20 -14.97
N ALA A 191 -14.37 -20.69 -16.15
CA ALA A 191 -13.77 -21.12 -17.41
C ALA A 191 -12.25 -20.83 -17.50
N LEU A 192 -11.79 -19.73 -16.90
CA LEU A 192 -10.38 -19.31 -16.92
C LEU A 192 -9.59 -19.74 -15.69
N PHE A 193 -10.20 -20.49 -14.76
CA PHE A 193 -9.61 -20.78 -13.46
C PHE A 193 -8.25 -21.50 -13.55
N SER A 194 -8.13 -22.48 -14.45
CA SER A 194 -6.89 -23.23 -14.69
C SER A 194 -5.74 -22.36 -15.23
N LYS A 195 -6.06 -21.20 -15.83
CA LYS A 195 -5.11 -20.19 -16.30
C LYS A 195 -4.91 -19.05 -15.31
N GLY A 196 -5.56 -19.07 -14.14
CA GLY A 196 -5.55 -17.97 -13.17
C GLY A 196 -4.15 -17.56 -12.70
N TRP A 197 -3.20 -18.50 -12.63
CA TRP A 197 -1.81 -18.20 -12.28
C TRP A 197 -1.08 -17.30 -13.30
N GLN A 198 -1.57 -17.22 -14.55
CA GLN A 198 -0.95 -16.42 -15.61
C GLN A 198 -1.13 -14.91 -15.39
N VAL A 199 -2.16 -14.50 -14.64
CA VAL A 199 -2.42 -13.07 -14.38
C VAL A 199 -1.56 -12.49 -13.25
N GLY A 200 -0.66 -13.29 -12.65
CA GLY A 200 0.20 -12.86 -11.55
C GLY A 200 -0.45 -13.03 -10.17
N SER A 201 0.21 -12.50 -9.14
CA SER A 201 -0.16 -12.62 -7.73
C SER A 201 0.23 -11.36 -6.95
N ASP A 202 -0.23 -11.26 -5.71
CA ASP A 202 0.16 -10.15 -4.83
C ASP A 202 1.68 -10.14 -4.56
N PRO A 203 2.29 -8.97 -4.28
CA PRO A 203 3.75 -8.83 -4.15
C PRO A 203 4.39 -9.67 -3.03
N GLU A 204 3.59 -10.16 -2.09
CA GLU A 204 4.02 -11.03 -0.99
C GLU A 204 4.07 -12.52 -1.38
N ILE A 205 3.51 -12.89 -2.53
CA ILE A 205 3.50 -14.25 -3.06
C ILE A 205 4.65 -14.38 -4.07
N GLN A 206 5.55 -15.35 -3.84
CA GLN A 206 6.70 -15.52 -4.73
C GLN A 206 6.29 -16.15 -6.07
N VAL A 207 5.46 -17.18 -5.98
CA VAL A 207 5.04 -17.98 -7.13
C VAL A 207 3.51 -18.03 -7.16
N ALA A 208 2.93 -17.50 -8.24
CA ALA A 208 1.49 -17.61 -8.47
C ALA A 208 1.09 -19.09 -8.60
N THR A 209 0.09 -19.51 -7.83
CA THR A 209 -0.45 -20.88 -7.86
C THR A 209 -1.90 -20.86 -8.33
N VAL A 210 -2.54 -22.02 -8.44
CA VAL A 210 -3.96 -22.14 -8.79
C VAL A 210 -4.86 -21.42 -7.77
N VAL A 211 -4.43 -21.36 -6.50
CA VAL A 211 -5.19 -20.75 -5.41
C VAL A 211 -4.67 -19.38 -4.96
N SER A 212 -3.42 -19.05 -5.27
CA SER A 212 -2.78 -17.77 -4.92
C SER A 212 -2.40 -17.01 -6.18
N ASN A 213 -3.35 -16.28 -6.73
CA ASN A 213 -3.18 -15.44 -7.92
C ASN A 213 -4.20 -14.28 -7.89
N HIS A 214 -4.09 -13.34 -8.83
CA HIS A 214 -5.00 -12.19 -8.89
C HIS A 214 -6.45 -12.57 -9.22
N LEU A 215 -6.70 -13.68 -9.93
CA LEU A 215 -8.07 -14.14 -10.18
C LEU A 215 -8.76 -14.54 -8.86
N THR A 216 -8.13 -15.38 -8.05
CA THR A 216 -8.69 -15.82 -6.76
C THR A 216 -8.71 -14.68 -5.75
N ALA A 217 -7.70 -13.81 -5.74
CA ALA A 217 -7.67 -12.61 -4.91
C ALA A 217 -8.82 -11.64 -5.27
N GLY A 218 -9.08 -11.42 -6.56
CA GLY A 218 -10.16 -10.56 -7.03
C GLY A 218 -11.55 -11.09 -6.64
N ILE A 219 -11.78 -12.40 -6.81
CA ILE A 219 -13.02 -13.05 -6.36
C ILE A 219 -13.18 -12.90 -4.85
N MET A 220 -12.14 -13.25 -4.07
CA MET A 220 -12.21 -13.18 -2.61
C MET A 220 -12.36 -11.75 -2.10
N LYS A 221 -11.77 -10.75 -2.76
CA LYS A 221 -11.96 -9.32 -2.43
C LYS A 221 -13.40 -8.91 -2.71
N TYR A 222 -13.91 -9.14 -3.92
CA TYR A 222 -15.24 -8.70 -4.34
C TYR A 222 -16.39 -9.38 -3.56
N PHE A 223 -16.27 -10.66 -3.21
CA PHE A 223 -17.30 -11.31 -2.39
C PHE A 223 -17.07 -11.12 -0.89
N GLY A 224 -15.81 -11.04 -0.46
CA GLY A 224 -15.46 -10.89 0.95
C GLY A 224 -15.73 -9.50 1.50
N ASP A 225 -15.41 -8.44 0.76
CA ASP A 225 -15.67 -7.05 1.18
C ASP A 225 -17.18 -6.74 1.28
N SER A 226 -18.03 -7.55 0.65
CA SER A 226 -19.49 -7.47 0.76
C SER A 226 -20.10 -8.51 1.69
N GLY A 227 -19.30 -9.40 2.30
CA GLY A 227 -19.77 -10.50 3.15
C GLY A 227 -20.54 -11.61 2.42
N ARG A 228 -20.67 -11.55 1.09
CA ARG A 228 -21.48 -12.47 0.27
C ARG A 228 -20.64 -13.64 -0.24
N PHE A 229 -20.10 -14.42 0.68
CA PHE A 229 -19.21 -15.54 0.35
C PHE A 229 -19.90 -16.73 -0.34
N GLN A 230 -21.24 -16.83 -0.27
CA GLN A 230 -21.99 -17.97 -0.83
C GLN A 230 -21.74 -18.17 -2.33
N GLN A 231 -21.71 -17.08 -3.10
CA GLN A 231 -21.50 -17.13 -4.54
C GLN A 231 -20.12 -17.68 -4.90
N ALA A 232 -19.08 -17.22 -4.18
CA ALA A 232 -17.72 -17.72 -4.31
C ALA A 232 -17.62 -19.19 -3.88
N ALA A 233 -18.23 -19.56 -2.75
CA ALA A 233 -18.27 -20.94 -2.26
C ALA A 233 -18.87 -21.89 -3.31
N ASN A 234 -20.03 -21.55 -3.88
CA ASN A 234 -20.69 -22.38 -4.91
C ASN A 234 -19.81 -22.62 -6.13
N MET A 235 -19.04 -21.61 -6.55
CA MET A 235 -18.09 -21.74 -7.65
C MET A 235 -16.92 -22.66 -7.26
N PHE A 236 -16.32 -22.44 -6.09
CA PHE A 236 -15.20 -23.24 -5.60
C PHE A 236 -15.58 -24.70 -5.34
N GLU A 237 -16.81 -25.01 -4.92
CA GLU A 237 -17.30 -26.38 -4.79
C GLU A 237 -17.26 -27.15 -6.11
N LYS A 238 -17.67 -26.51 -7.21
CA LYS A 238 -17.63 -27.12 -8.54
C LYS A 238 -16.19 -27.40 -8.98
N ILE A 239 -15.31 -26.43 -8.77
CA ILE A 239 -13.91 -26.51 -9.21
C ILE A 239 -13.13 -27.53 -8.37
N MET A 240 -13.42 -27.61 -7.06
CA MET A 240 -12.77 -28.54 -6.12
C MET A 240 -12.88 -30.01 -6.56
N VAL A 241 -13.92 -30.37 -7.31
CA VAL A 241 -14.08 -31.73 -7.87
C VAL A 241 -12.91 -32.14 -8.77
N HIS A 242 -12.31 -31.17 -9.46
CA HIS A 242 -11.20 -31.38 -10.39
C HIS A 242 -9.86 -30.89 -9.82
N GLU A 243 -9.88 -29.86 -8.97
CA GLU A 243 -8.69 -29.22 -8.40
C GLU A 243 -8.78 -29.20 -6.86
N PRO A 244 -8.31 -30.25 -6.15
CA PRO A 244 -8.43 -30.37 -4.70
C PRO A 244 -7.77 -29.24 -3.90
N GLU A 245 -6.77 -28.55 -4.45
CA GLU A 245 -6.12 -27.41 -3.76
C GLU A 245 -7.08 -26.25 -3.46
N VAL A 246 -8.15 -26.13 -4.26
CA VAL A 246 -9.20 -25.09 -4.13
C VAL A 246 -9.98 -25.24 -2.82
N SER A 247 -9.92 -26.40 -2.15
CA SER A 247 -10.50 -26.58 -0.82
C SER A 247 -10.07 -25.51 0.20
N SER A 248 -8.88 -24.94 0.04
CA SER A 248 -8.41 -23.82 0.89
C SER A 248 -9.25 -22.55 0.72
N LEU A 249 -9.58 -22.18 -0.52
CA LEU A 249 -10.45 -21.04 -0.83
C LEU A 249 -11.88 -21.33 -0.39
N LEU A 250 -12.38 -22.53 -0.67
CA LEU A 250 -13.73 -22.95 -0.27
C LEU A 250 -13.91 -22.91 1.25
N ALA A 251 -12.95 -23.44 2.01
CA ALA A 251 -12.98 -23.40 3.47
C ALA A 251 -12.99 -21.96 4.00
N ARG A 252 -12.19 -21.05 3.40
CA ARG A 252 -12.20 -19.62 3.75
C ARG A 252 -13.55 -18.97 3.46
N SER A 253 -14.20 -19.30 2.34
CA SER A 253 -15.55 -18.82 2.04
C SER A 253 -16.57 -19.28 3.09
N TYR A 254 -16.54 -20.57 3.47
CA TYR A 254 -17.44 -21.09 4.51
C TYR A 254 -17.19 -20.51 5.90
N ILE A 255 -15.93 -20.24 6.26
CA ILE A 255 -15.60 -19.50 7.49
C ILE A 255 -16.21 -18.08 7.43
N GLY A 256 -16.10 -17.40 6.29
CA GLY A 256 -16.69 -16.08 6.08
C GLY A 256 -18.22 -16.06 6.17
N MET A 257 -18.88 -17.19 5.92
CA MET A 257 -20.33 -17.38 6.09
C MET A 257 -20.74 -17.79 7.52
N ASN A 258 -19.78 -17.85 8.46
CA ASN A 258 -19.98 -18.43 9.80
C ASN A 258 -20.40 -19.92 9.79
N GLU A 259 -20.18 -20.65 8.69
CA GLU A 259 -20.44 -22.09 8.57
C GLU A 259 -19.18 -22.92 8.92
N GLU A 260 -18.64 -22.66 10.11
CA GLU A 260 -17.34 -23.17 10.56
C GLU A 260 -17.25 -24.71 10.56
N VAL A 261 -18.35 -25.40 10.91
CA VAL A 261 -18.37 -26.87 10.98
C VAL A 261 -18.14 -27.49 9.60
N LYS A 262 -18.78 -26.94 8.56
CA LYS A 262 -18.58 -27.41 7.18
C LYS A 262 -17.16 -27.08 6.72
N ALA A 263 -16.65 -25.89 7.00
CA ALA A 263 -15.29 -25.51 6.67
C ALA A 263 -14.26 -26.49 7.26
N VAL A 264 -14.40 -26.85 8.54
CA VAL A 264 -13.49 -27.81 9.20
C VAL A 264 -13.60 -29.20 8.59
N GLN A 265 -14.80 -29.66 8.24
CA GLN A 265 -14.98 -30.95 7.56
C GLN A 265 -14.31 -30.97 6.18
N ILE A 266 -14.43 -29.88 5.42
CA ILE A 266 -13.78 -29.70 4.12
C ILE A 266 -12.26 -29.73 4.29
N ILE A 267 -11.71 -28.96 5.22
CA ILE A 267 -10.27 -28.97 5.52
C ILE A 267 -9.81 -30.37 5.90
N ALA A 268 -10.51 -31.04 6.83
CA ALA A 268 -10.13 -32.37 7.31
C ALA A 268 -10.16 -33.44 6.21
N ASN A 269 -11.09 -33.33 5.26
CA ASN A 269 -11.13 -34.24 4.11
C ASN A 269 -10.04 -33.90 3.10
N ALA A 270 -9.87 -32.62 2.74
CA ALA A 270 -8.85 -32.17 1.79
C ALA A 270 -7.42 -32.50 2.28
N MET A 271 -7.15 -32.40 3.58
CA MET A 271 -5.86 -32.75 4.17
C MET A 271 -5.51 -34.25 4.05
N LYS A 272 -6.50 -35.14 3.89
CA LYS A 272 -6.22 -36.57 3.63
C LYS A 272 -5.67 -36.77 2.22
N GLU A 273 -6.07 -35.93 1.28
CA GLU A 273 -5.68 -36.01 -0.13
C GLU A 273 -4.42 -35.18 -0.41
N THR A 274 -4.35 -33.96 0.15
CA THR A 274 -3.26 -32.98 -0.08
C THR A 274 -2.63 -32.49 1.23
N PRO A 275 -1.97 -33.38 2.02
CA PRO A 275 -1.42 -33.04 3.34
C PRO A 275 -0.27 -32.01 3.33
N GLN A 276 0.30 -31.73 2.15
CA GLN A 276 1.43 -30.80 1.99
C GLN A 276 1.01 -29.42 1.48
N SER A 277 -0.29 -29.15 1.31
CA SER A 277 -0.76 -27.83 0.89
C SER A 277 -0.67 -26.82 2.03
N TYR A 278 0.25 -25.85 1.91
CA TYR A 278 0.41 -24.80 2.93
C TYR A 278 -0.81 -23.87 3.02
N THR A 279 -1.57 -23.70 1.94
CA THR A 279 -2.77 -22.84 1.91
C THR A 279 -3.92 -23.45 2.71
N LEU A 280 -4.06 -24.78 2.69
CA LEU A 280 -4.99 -25.50 3.57
C LEU A 280 -4.57 -25.41 5.03
N LEU A 281 -3.27 -25.60 5.30
CA LEU A 281 -2.72 -25.43 6.64
C LEU A 281 -2.94 -24.01 7.16
N HIS A 282 -2.79 -22.99 6.31
CA HIS A 282 -3.09 -21.59 6.66
C HIS A 282 -4.57 -21.38 7.00
N ALA A 283 -5.49 -21.90 6.19
CA ALA A 283 -6.92 -21.79 6.48
C ALA A 283 -7.27 -22.43 7.84
N GLN A 284 -6.66 -23.58 8.17
CA GLN A 284 -6.83 -24.23 9.46
C GLN A 284 -6.17 -23.45 10.61
N CYS A 285 -4.97 -22.90 10.39
CA CYS A 285 -4.28 -22.03 11.34
C CYS A 285 -5.15 -20.82 11.70
N ASP A 286 -5.69 -20.13 10.70
CA ASP A 286 -6.52 -18.95 10.88
C ASP A 286 -7.79 -19.31 11.68
N PHE A 287 -8.45 -20.43 11.36
CA PHE A 287 -9.57 -20.92 12.15
C PHE A 287 -9.20 -21.23 13.61
N LEU A 288 -8.08 -21.91 13.87
CA LEU A 288 -7.65 -22.22 15.24
C LEU A 288 -7.26 -20.96 16.01
N ARG A 289 -6.67 -19.98 15.32
CA ARG A 289 -6.33 -18.67 15.87
C ARG A 289 -7.58 -17.92 16.33
N THR A 290 -8.67 -17.91 15.54
CA THR A 290 -9.94 -17.28 15.97
C THR A 290 -10.58 -17.98 17.17
N LYS A 291 -10.32 -19.27 17.37
CA LYS A 291 -10.75 -20.04 18.56
C LYS A 291 -9.78 -19.95 19.76
N GLY A 292 -8.71 -19.15 19.67
CA GLY A 292 -7.71 -19.00 20.71
C GLY A 292 -6.85 -20.25 20.94
N LYS A 293 -6.81 -21.19 19.99
CA LYS A 293 -6.01 -22.44 20.06
C LYS A 293 -4.62 -22.25 19.42
N TYR A 294 -3.89 -21.26 19.90
CA TYR A 294 -2.60 -20.83 19.34
C TYR A 294 -1.53 -21.95 19.30
N GLU A 295 -1.45 -22.78 20.34
CA GLU A 295 -0.52 -23.92 20.41
C GLU A 295 -0.71 -24.93 19.26
N TRP A 296 -1.95 -25.15 18.83
CA TRP A 296 -2.24 -26.04 17.71
C TRP A 296 -1.96 -25.35 16.38
N ALA A 297 -2.32 -24.06 16.28
CA ALA A 297 -2.02 -23.24 15.11
C ALA A 297 -0.52 -23.18 14.83
N VAL A 298 0.34 -23.02 15.84
CA VAL A 298 1.81 -22.98 15.65
C VAL A 298 2.36 -24.29 15.09
N LYS A 299 1.82 -25.44 15.52
CA LYS A 299 2.24 -26.75 14.97
C LYS A 299 1.95 -26.85 13.48
N LEU A 300 0.76 -26.42 13.07
CA LEU A 300 0.35 -26.40 11.66
C LEU A 300 1.13 -25.35 10.86
N ALA A 301 1.37 -24.16 11.42
CA ALA A 301 2.17 -23.13 10.75
C ALA A 301 3.62 -23.56 10.55
N ARG A 302 4.21 -24.29 11.51
CA ARG A 302 5.53 -24.91 11.32
C ARG A 302 5.51 -25.94 10.19
N GLN A 303 4.45 -26.75 10.10
CA GLN A 303 4.27 -27.67 8.99
C GLN A 303 4.13 -26.91 7.66
N ALA A 304 3.39 -25.80 7.63
CA ALA A 304 3.23 -24.96 6.44
C ALA A 304 4.57 -24.39 5.96
N VAL A 305 5.42 -23.91 6.88
CA VAL A 305 6.79 -23.48 6.58
C VAL A 305 7.64 -24.64 6.03
N ASN A 306 7.52 -25.84 6.59
CA ASN A 306 8.24 -27.01 6.07
C ASN A 306 7.76 -27.41 4.66
N CYS A 307 6.49 -27.19 4.34
CA CYS A 307 5.93 -27.44 3.02
C CYS A 307 6.37 -26.41 1.97
N ALA A 308 6.42 -25.13 2.35
CA ALA A 308 6.80 -24.03 1.45
C ALA A 308 7.76 -23.04 2.13
N PRO A 309 9.04 -23.43 2.34
CA PRO A 309 10.01 -22.61 3.06
C PRO A 309 10.48 -21.40 2.26
N SER A 310 10.25 -21.37 0.95
CA SER A 310 10.56 -20.23 0.08
C SER A 310 9.50 -19.15 0.10
N GLU A 311 8.28 -19.43 0.58
CA GLU A 311 7.16 -18.49 0.56
C GLU A 311 7.13 -17.60 1.80
N PHE A 312 7.16 -16.27 1.63
CA PHE A 312 7.14 -15.30 2.73
C PHE A 312 5.93 -15.49 3.66
N VAL A 313 4.75 -15.71 3.07
CA VAL A 313 3.48 -15.79 3.81
C VAL A 313 3.44 -16.92 4.84
N THR A 314 4.22 -18.00 4.67
CA THR A 314 4.26 -19.10 5.66
C THR A 314 5.04 -18.70 6.91
N TRP A 315 6.18 -18.04 6.72
CA TRP A 315 6.99 -17.49 7.81
C TRP A 315 6.31 -16.32 8.51
N GLU A 316 5.63 -15.47 7.74
CA GLU A 316 4.78 -14.39 8.28
C GLU A 316 3.75 -14.98 9.25
N LYS A 317 2.98 -15.97 8.81
CA LYS A 317 1.94 -16.61 9.62
C LYS A 317 2.50 -17.25 10.89
N LEU A 318 3.65 -17.93 10.78
CA LEU A 318 4.31 -18.56 11.93
C LEU A 318 4.81 -17.52 12.94
N THR A 319 5.42 -16.43 12.45
CA THR A 319 5.87 -15.32 13.30
C THR A 319 4.70 -14.70 14.05
N ASP A 320 3.60 -14.45 13.34
CA ASP A 320 2.38 -13.87 13.89
C ASP A 320 1.79 -14.70 15.05
N LEU A 321 1.83 -16.02 14.93
CA LEU A 321 1.35 -16.96 15.95
C LEU A 321 2.32 -17.09 17.14
N TYR A 322 3.63 -16.96 16.93
CA TYR A 322 4.58 -16.89 18.05
C TYR A 322 4.40 -15.61 18.87
N ILE A 323 4.09 -14.49 18.21
CA ILE A 323 3.72 -13.24 18.89
C ILE A 323 2.45 -13.47 19.73
N ASP A 324 1.44 -14.16 19.18
CA ASP A 324 0.21 -14.48 19.93
C ASP A 324 0.47 -15.36 21.17
N LEU A 325 1.45 -16.28 21.10
CA LEU A 325 1.86 -17.14 22.22
C LEU A 325 2.79 -16.45 23.24
N GLY A 326 3.25 -15.22 22.97
CA GLY A 326 4.28 -14.57 23.78
C GLY A 326 5.68 -15.20 23.66
N GLN A 327 5.92 -16.02 22.63
CA GLN A 327 7.22 -16.62 22.36
C GLN A 327 8.07 -15.69 21.49
N TYR A 328 8.49 -14.57 22.07
CA TYR A 328 9.13 -13.47 21.34
C TYR A 328 10.50 -13.83 20.74
N ASP A 329 11.30 -14.64 21.43
CA ASP A 329 12.58 -15.16 20.90
C ASP A 329 12.35 -15.94 19.59
N SER A 330 11.38 -16.85 19.61
CA SER A 330 11.00 -17.66 18.44
C SER A 330 10.43 -16.79 17.33
N ALA A 331 9.63 -15.77 17.66
CA ALA A 331 9.09 -14.83 16.68
C ALA A 331 10.21 -14.08 15.94
N LEU A 332 11.18 -13.51 16.66
CA LEU A 332 12.31 -12.81 16.03
C LEU A 332 13.18 -13.73 15.18
N LEU A 333 13.49 -14.93 15.67
CA LEU A 333 14.25 -15.92 14.91
C LEU A 333 13.52 -16.35 13.62
N THR A 334 12.19 -16.49 13.69
CA THR A 334 11.35 -16.82 12.54
C THR A 334 11.30 -15.68 11.55
N LEU A 335 11.12 -14.44 12.03
CA LEU A 335 11.13 -13.23 11.20
C LEU A 335 12.45 -13.08 10.46
N ASN A 336 13.58 -13.29 11.14
CA ASN A 336 14.91 -13.24 10.53
C ASN A 336 15.12 -14.30 9.44
N SER A 337 14.36 -15.40 9.50
CA SER A 337 14.42 -16.48 8.51
C SER A 337 13.45 -16.28 7.33
N CYS A 338 12.65 -15.21 7.33
CA CYS A 338 11.70 -14.91 6.26
C CYS A 338 12.43 -14.65 4.92
N PRO A 339 12.02 -15.30 3.82
CA PRO A 339 12.50 -14.95 2.50
C PRO A 339 11.91 -13.59 2.08
N MET A 340 12.78 -12.68 1.64
CA MET A 340 12.39 -11.33 1.23
C MET A 340 12.42 -11.21 -0.30
N PHE A 341 11.34 -10.68 -0.88
CA PHE A 341 11.18 -10.56 -2.33
C PHE A 341 11.24 -9.12 -2.79
N THR A 342 11.91 -8.88 -3.91
CA THR A 342 11.88 -7.59 -4.62
C THR A 342 10.45 -7.20 -4.94
N PHE A 343 10.06 -6.02 -4.46
CA PHE A 343 8.75 -5.46 -4.74
C PHE A 343 8.68 -5.09 -6.21
N ASN A 344 7.76 -5.73 -6.93
CA ASN A 344 7.36 -5.29 -8.26
C ASN A 344 6.18 -4.34 -8.07
N GLY A 345 6.33 -3.10 -8.55
CA GLY A 345 5.26 -2.13 -8.52
C GLY A 345 4.16 -2.47 -9.52
N ARG A 346 2.98 -1.89 -9.32
CA ARG A 346 1.87 -1.97 -10.28
C ARG A 346 2.29 -1.38 -11.62
N ASP A 347 1.71 -1.90 -12.69
CA ASP A 347 1.95 -1.45 -14.06
C ASP A 347 1.53 0.02 -14.24
N ALA A 348 2.52 0.93 -14.18
CA ALA A 348 2.28 2.37 -14.31
C ALA A 348 2.30 2.84 -15.77
N HIS A 349 1.50 3.85 -16.08
CA HIS A 349 1.55 4.53 -17.37
C HIS A 349 2.59 5.64 -17.37
N ARG A 350 3.34 5.74 -18.48
CA ARG A 350 4.18 6.90 -18.75
C ARG A 350 3.30 8.12 -19.00
N THR A 351 3.49 9.17 -18.20
CA THR A 351 2.85 10.48 -18.45
C THR A 351 3.34 11.07 -19.76
N LEU A 352 2.41 11.42 -20.64
CA LEU A 352 2.71 12.06 -21.91
C LEU A 352 2.57 13.58 -21.79
N PRO A 353 3.38 14.36 -22.52
CA PRO A 353 3.12 15.79 -22.65
C PRO A 353 1.81 15.98 -23.40
N VAL A 354 0.94 16.85 -22.88
CA VAL A 354 -0.40 17.09 -23.43
C VAL A 354 -0.55 18.54 -23.84
N ALA A 355 -1.35 18.80 -24.89
CA ALA A 355 -1.63 20.15 -25.36
C ALA A 355 -2.53 20.93 -24.39
N LYS A 356 -3.45 20.23 -23.71
CA LYS A 356 -4.34 20.77 -22.68
C LYS A 356 -4.87 19.65 -21.79
N ILE A 357 -4.99 19.95 -20.51
CA ILE A 357 -5.71 19.14 -19.55
C ILE A 357 -7.10 19.76 -19.34
N HIS A 358 -8.16 18.97 -19.46
CA HIS A 358 -9.53 19.36 -19.13
C HIS A 358 -10.08 18.45 -18.04
N LEU A 359 -10.20 18.98 -16.83
CA LEU A 359 -10.74 18.28 -15.66
C LEU A 359 -12.02 19.00 -15.22
N PRO A 360 -13.20 18.63 -15.76
CA PRO A 360 -14.45 19.25 -15.36
C PRO A 360 -14.76 18.94 -13.90
N PHE A 361 -15.26 19.93 -13.18
CA PHE A 361 -15.48 19.83 -11.74
C PHE A 361 -16.92 20.15 -11.38
N THR A 362 -17.59 19.26 -10.65
CA THR A 362 -18.97 19.46 -10.23
C THR A 362 -19.05 20.43 -9.06
N ARG A 363 -19.76 21.55 -9.23
CA ARG A 363 -19.91 22.59 -8.20
C ARG A 363 -20.38 22.06 -6.84
N ALA A 364 -21.37 21.16 -6.82
CA ALA A 364 -21.89 20.58 -5.58
C ALA A 364 -20.82 19.82 -4.77
N ILE A 365 -19.84 19.21 -5.45
CA ILE A 365 -18.70 18.55 -4.82
C ILE A 365 -17.70 19.60 -4.33
N GLY A 366 -17.47 20.64 -5.14
CA GLY A 366 -16.63 21.78 -4.80
C GLY A 366 -16.99 22.51 -3.53
N GLU A 367 -18.28 22.63 -3.24
CA GLU A 367 -18.75 23.31 -2.03
C GLU A 367 -18.47 22.50 -0.74
N ILE A 368 -18.14 21.20 -0.85
CA ILE A 368 -17.77 20.34 0.29
C ILE A 368 -16.26 20.33 0.53
N LEU A 369 -15.48 20.44 -0.55
CA LEU A 369 -14.04 20.26 -0.50
C LEU A 369 -13.33 21.59 -0.25
N PRO A 370 -12.17 21.57 0.44
CA PRO A 370 -11.31 22.74 0.48
C PRO A 370 -10.79 23.08 -0.92
N GLU A 371 -10.33 24.32 -1.08
CA GLU A 371 -9.66 24.73 -2.32
C GLU A 371 -8.38 23.93 -2.53
N ARG A 372 -8.08 23.58 -3.79
CA ARG A 372 -6.83 22.89 -4.18
C ARG A 372 -5.67 23.88 -4.27
N THR A 373 -5.40 24.58 -3.18
CA THR A 373 -4.29 25.53 -3.06
C THR A 373 -3.28 25.00 -2.05
N LYS A 374 -1.99 25.18 -2.35
CA LYS A 374 -0.93 24.82 -1.41
C LYS A 374 -0.93 25.86 -0.29
N THR A 375 -1.04 25.41 0.95
CA THR A 375 -1.06 26.27 2.13
C THR A 375 0.12 25.96 3.06
N GLU A 376 0.29 26.75 4.12
CA GLU A 376 1.26 26.45 5.19
C GLU A 376 0.98 25.09 5.86
N ASP A 377 -0.29 24.63 5.83
CA ASP A 377 -0.67 23.31 6.36
C ASP A 377 -0.11 22.12 5.56
N ASP A 378 0.38 22.35 4.33
CA ASP A 378 1.05 21.33 3.51
C ASP A 378 2.54 21.16 3.84
N GLU A 379 3.11 22.08 4.62
CA GLU A 379 4.49 21.98 5.07
C GLU A 379 4.59 21.08 6.29
N ALA A 380 5.70 20.37 6.43
CA ALA A 380 5.97 19.56 7.63
C ALA A 380 7.45 19.58 7.93
N ASP A 381 7.79 19.35 9.20
CA ASP A 381 9.18 19.21 9.62
C ASP A 381 9.92 18.19 8.71
N PRO A 382 11.07 18.55 8.12
CA PRO A 382 11.87 17.64 7.31
C PRO A 382 12.19 16.30 8.00
N ALA A 383 12.30 16.27 9.33
CA ALA A 383 12.50 15.04 10.09
C ALA A 383 11.29 14.09 10.01
N LEU A 384 10.07 14.64 10.03
CA LEU A 384 8.83 13.87 9.86
C LEU A 384 8.65 13.39 8.42
N GLN A 385 8.97 14.24 7.44
CA GLN A 385 8.87 13.87 6.03
C GLN A 385 9.87 12.77 5.62
N ARG A 386 11.04 12.72 6.28
CA ARG A 386 12.11 11.75 5.99
C ARG A 386 11.99 10.45 6.77
N LEU A 387 10.87 10.22 7.48
CA LEU A 387 10.64 8.93 8.13
C LEU A 387 10.78 7.79 7.10
N PRO A 388 11.57 6.74 7.39
CA PRO A 388 11.85 5.70 6.40
C PRO A 388 10.72 4.67 6.27
N ALA A 389 9.93 4.44 7.33
CA ALA A 389 8.87 3.43 7.35
C ALA A 389 7.80 3.62 6.25
N PRO A 390 7.29 4.83 5.95
CA PRO A 390 6.37 5.08 4.84
C PRO A 390 6.89 4.66 3.45
N GLY A 391 8.21 4.50 3.28
CA GLY A 391 8.83 4.06 2.02
C GLY A 391 8.86 2.54 1.84
N LEU A 392 8.59 1.75 2.89
CA LEU A 392 8.62 0.28 2.82
C LEU A 392 7.47 -0.26 1.95
N ARG A 393 7.73 -1.32 1.18
CA ARG A 393 6.78 -1.97 0.26
C ARG A 393 6.88 -3.49 0.32
N GLY A 394 5.85 -4.20 -0.15
CA GLY A 394 5.81 -5.66 -0.23
C GLY A 394 6.20 -6.36 1.09
N THR A 395 7.03 -7.40 0.97
CA THR A 395 7.51 -8.21 2.11
C THR A 395 8.17 -7.38 3.22
N TRP A 396 8.88 -6.29 2.91
CA TRP A 396 9.49 -5.42 3.92
C TRP A 396 8.47 -4.66 4.76
N ALA A 397 7.40 -4.15 4.14
CA ALA A 397 6.33 -3.47 4.87
C ALA A 397 5.60 -4.45 5.81
N ARG A 398 5.37 -5.68 5.33
CA ARG A 398 4.74 -6.76 6.12
C ARG A 398 5.62 -7.21 7.29
N ALA A 399 6.91 -7.43 7.06
CA ALA A 399 7.88 -7.74 8.11
C ALA A 399 7.97 -6.62 9.15
N TYR A 400 7.96 -5.35 8.71
CA TYR A 400 7.93 -4.20 9.61
C TYR A 400 6.66 -4.20 10.48
N SER A 401 5.49 -4.49 9.92
CA SER A 401 4.24 -4.60 10.67
C SER A 401 4.30 -5.67 11.77
N LEU A 402 5.01 -6.78 11.54
CA LEU A 402 5.23 -7.81 12.58
C LEU A 402 6.14 -7.28 13.69
N LEU A 403 7.19 -6.53 13.33
CA LEU A 403 8.11 -5.94 14.29
C LEU A 403 7.44 -4.85 15.14
N THR A 404 6.61 -3.98 14.53
CA THR A 404 5.83 -2.98 15.29
C THR A 404 4.82 -3.63 16.23
N ARG A 405 4.22 -4.76 15.79
CA ARG A 405 3.30 -5.54 16.63
C ARG A 405 4.01 -6.17 17.83
N LEU A 406 5.23 -6.67 17.62
CA LEU A 406 6.05 -7.25 18.69
C LEU A 406 6.45 -6.18 19.71
N VAL A 407 6.95 -5.01 19.26
CA VAL A 407 7.32 -3.92 20.19
C VAL A 407 6.11 -3.36 20.93
N ALA A 408 4.93 -3.34 20.32
CA ALA A 408 3.70 -2.90 20.99
C ALA A 408 3.31 -3.80 22.18
N GLN A 409 3.73 -5.07 22.20
CA GLN A 409 3.47 -5.99 23.30
C GLN A 409 4.52 -5.94 24.42
N ILE A 410 5.82 -5.89 24.07
CA ILE A 410 6.91 -6.02 25.06
C ILE A 410 7.67 -4.73 25.34
N GLY A 411 7.53 -3.71 24.50
CA GLY A 411 8.31 -2.48 24.58
C GLY A 411 9.71 -2.58 23.96
N TRP A 412 10.35 -1.43 23.76
CA TRP A 412 11.64 -1.33 23.08
C TRP A 412 12.79 -2.02 23.81
N ASP A 413 12.88 -1.83 25.13
CA ASP A 413 14.01 -2.36 25.91
C ASP A 413 13.99 -3.90 25.98
N GLU A 414 12.82 -4.51 26.19
CA GLU A 414 12.68 -5.96 26.15
C GLU A 414 12.89 -6.52 24.74
N LEU A 415 12.47 -5.78 23.70
CA LEU A 415 12.78 -6.14 22.32
C LEU A 415 14.30 -6.14 22.06
N LEU A 416 15.05 -5.16 22.57
CA LEU A 416 16.51 -5.16 22.46
C LEU A 416 17.17 -6.29 23.26
N LYS A 417 16.65 -6.62 24.45
CA LYS A 417 17.12 -7.78 25.21
C LYS A 417 16.90 -9.08 24.43
N THR A 418 15.69 -9.29 23.92
CA THR A 418 15.31 -10.42 23.05
C THR A 418 16.20 -10.48 21.81
N ARG A 419 16.46 -9.34 21.16
CA ARG A 419 17.39 -9.26 20.02
C ARG A 419 18.81 -9.71 20.41
N SER A 420 19.33 -9.22 21.54
CA SER A 420 20.68 -9.55 22.02
C SER A 420 20.83 -10.99 22.51
N SER A 421 19.75 -11.63 22.96
CA SER A 421 19.76 -13.03 23.40
C SER A 421 19.82 -13.98 22.20
N VAL A 422 19.08 -13.67 21.12
CA VAL A 422 18.96 -14.55 19.96
C VAL A 422 19.95 -14.26 18.83
N PHE A 423 20.44 -13.01 18.70
CA PHE A 423 21.30 -12.60 17.59
C PHE A 423 22.74 -12.25 17.98
N VAL A 424 23.61 -12.40 16.98
CA VAL A 424 24.96 -11.87 16.88
C VAL A 424 24.98 -10.82 15.79
N MET A 425 25.64 -9.69 16.02
CA MET A 425 25.79 -8.66 14.99
C MET A 425 26.95 -8.99 14.04
N GLU A 426 26.87 -8.57 12.77
CA GLU A 426 27.89 -8.90 11.78
C GLU A 426 29.28 -8.35 12.14
N GLU A 427 29.34 -7.17 12.76
CA GLU A 427 30.59 -6.56 13.24
C GLU A 427 31.19 -7.36 14.40
N GLU A 428 30.36 -7.82 15.34
CA GLU A 428 30.80 -8.69 16.45
C GLU A 428 31.36 -10.01 15.93
N TYR A 429 30.69 -10.60 14.94
CA TYR A 429 31.14 -11.82 14.27
C TYR A 429 32.46 -11.62 13.51
N ARG A 430 32.60 -10.51 12.76
CA ARG A 430 33.84 -10.16 12.02
C ARG A 430 35.02 -9.88 12.95
N MET A 431 34.80 -9.10 14.02
CA MET A 431 35.85 -8.80 15.00
C MET A 431 36.36 -10.06 15.69
N GLN A 432 35.49 -11.02 15.98
CA GLN A 432 35.91 -12.28 16.56
C GLN A 432 36.60 -13.20 15.58
N LYS A 433 36.15 -13.25 14.31
CA LYS A 433 36.88 -13.98 13.28
C LYS A 433 38.29 -13.41 13.12
N ALA A 434 38.43 -12.09 13.08
CA ALA A 434 39.71 -11.41 13.04
C ALA A 434 40.57 -11.68 14.30
N GLN A 435 39.98 -11.67 15.49
CA GLN A 435 40.67 -12.01 16.75
C GLN A 435 41.05 -13.50 16.84
N GLY A 436 40.25 -14.40 16.26
CA GLY A 436 40.52 -15.83 16.15
C GLY A 436 41.67 -16.12 15.17
N ASP A 437 41.70 -15.43 14.03
CA ASP A 437 42.78 -15.52 13.05
C ASP A 437 44.10 -14.97 13.62
N ILE A 438 44.06 -13.87 14.39
CA ILE A 438 45.23 -13.33 15.10
C ILE A 438 45.75 -14.31 16.17
N LYS A 439 44.87 -15.00 16.90
CA LYS A 439 45.25 -16.04 17.87
C LYS A 439 45.82 -17.30 17.21
N GLN A 440 45.37 -17.67 16.01
CA GLN A 440 45.97 -18.78 15.25
C GLN A 440 47.37 -18.43 14.71
N VAL A 441 47.60 -17.19 14.29
CA VAL A 441 48.92 -16.76 13.80
C VAL A 441 49.92 -16.53 14.95
N GLY A 442 49.45 -16.18 16.16
CA GLY A 442 50.30 -16.03 17.35
C GLY A 442 50.67 -17.33 18.07
N GLY A 443 50.08 -18.48 17.70
CA GLY A 443 50.21 -19.76 18.41
C GLY A 443 51.23 -20.75 17.84
N ASN A 444 51.83 -20.49 16.66
CA ASN A 444 52.81 -21.39 16.04
C ASN A 444 54.07 -20.65 15.59
N GLY A 445 54.79 -20.11 16.57
CA GLY A 445 56.14 -19.58 16.39
C GLY A 445 57.22 -20.61 16.72
N HIS A 446 57.33 -21.71 15.96
CA HIS A 446 58.59 -22.46 15.79
C HIS A 446 58.79 -22.73 14.29
N ALA A 447 59.80 -22.05 13.75
CA ALA A 447 60.16 -22.07 12.34
C ALA A 447 60.81 -23.39 11.92
N ALA A 448 60.36 -23.94 10.80
CA ALA A 448 61.22 -24.66 9.87
C ALA A 448 60.96 -24.11 8.46
N SER A 449 62.01 -23.56 7.88
CA SER A 449 62.08 -22.99 6.54
C SER A 449 61.68 -24.02 5.47
N GLY A 450 60.91 -23.57 4.47
CA GLY A 450 60.57 -24.38 3.29
C GLY A 450 59.71 -23.63 2.29
N SER A 451 60.33 -22.80 1.46
CA SER A 451 59.69 -22.21 0.28
C SER A 451 59.23 -23.32 -0.68
N ARG A 452 57.92 -23.44 -0.91
CA ARG A 452 57.38 -24.37 -1.90
C ARG A 452 56.85 -23.62 -3.11
N GLY A 453 57.77 -23.23 -3.99
CA GLY A 453 57.46 -22.91 -5.39
C GLY A 453 57.22 -24.21 -6.15
N VAL A 454 56.09 -24.32 -6.84
CA VAL A 454 55.78 -25.47 -7.69
C VAL A 454 56.44 -25.23 -9.05
N ILE A 455 57.41 -26.08 -9.40
CA ILE A 455 58.08 -26.10 -10.71
C ILE A 455 57.33 -27.12 -11.57
N HIS A 456 56.82 -26.70 -12.73
CA HIS A 456 56.32 -27.61 -13.76
C HIS A 456 57.47 -28.17 -14.59
N GLU A 457 57.30 -29.37 -15.15
CA GLU A 457 58.31 -30.23 -15.80
C GLU A 457 59.02 -29.62 -17.03
N ASP A 458 58.67 -28.40 -17.45
CA ASP A 458 59.27 -27.68 -18.57
C ASP A 458 59.99 -26.36 -18.18
N GLY A 459 60.27 -26.15 -16.88
CA GLY A 459 61.27 -25.18 -16.43
C GLY A 459 60.90 -23.69 -16.39
N THR A 460 59.63 -23.31 -16.56
CA THR A 460 59.19 -21.90 -16.44
C THR A 460 58.54 -21.57 -15.09
N VAL A 461 58.89 -20.41 -14.52
CA VAL A 461 58.29 -19.81 -13.30
C VAL A 461 57.45 -18.61 -13.71
N VAL A 462 56.16 -18.60 -13.39
CA VAL A 462 55.28 -17.43 -13.59
C VAL A 462 54.69 -17.00 -12.24
N GLN A 463 54.81 -15.71 -11.95
CA GLN A 463 54.26 -15.02 -10.79
C GLN A 463 53.01 -14.30 -11.29
N ASP A 464 51.82 -14.74 -10.90
CA ASP A 464 50.57 -14.19 -11.44
C ASP A 464 49.98 -13.13 -10.51
N ASP A 465 50.01 -11.90 -10.99
CA ASP A 465 49.46 -10.70 -10.39
C ASP A 465 48.28 -10.22 -11.27
N LYS A 466 47.09 -10.13 -10.66
CA LYS A 466 45.90 -9.32 -11.02
C LYS A 466 44.96 -9.74 -12.18
N ALA A 467 43.72 -10.04 -11.80
CA ALA A 467 42.48 -9.51 -12.38
C ALA A 467 41.33 -9.71 -11.36
N SER A 468 40.29 -8.88 -11.16
CA SER A 468 39.96 -7.48 -11.44
C SER A 468 38.62 -7.24 -10.72
N THR A 469 38.56 -6.31 -9.77
CA THR A 469 37.29 -5.64 -9.40
C THR A 469 37.60 -4.15 -9.21
N ARG A 470 37.24 -3.36 -10.22
CA ARG A 470 37.30 -1.89 -10.20
C ARG A 470 36.24 -1.37 -9.22
N GLY A 471 36.68 -0.94 -8.03
CA GLY A 471 35.95 -0.01 -7.18
C GLY A 471 36.32 1.42 -7.55
N ILE A 472 35.33 2.22 -7.93
CA ILE A 472 35.46 3.67 -8.10
C ILE A 472 35.74 4.29 -6.73
N ILE A 473 36.84 5.04 -6.62
CA ILE A 473 37.21 5.81 -5.43
C ILE A 473 36.30 7.05 -5.38
N ALA A 474 35.52 7.20 -4.31
CA ALA A 474 34.84 8.45 -3.98
C ALA A 474 35.84 9.42 -3.31
N PRO A 475 35.75 10.75 -3.55
CA PRO A 475 36.60 11.73 -2.90
C PRO A 475 36.25 11.91 -1.41
N PRO A 476 37.19 12.43 -0.58
CA PRO A 476 37.00 12.56 0.86
C PRO A 476 35.91 13.59 1.22
N SER A 477 35.07 13.23 2.19
CA SER A 477 34.04 14.11 2.76
C SER A 477 34.66 15.28 3.53
N PRO A 478 34.10 16.50 3.44
CA PRO A 478 34.53 17.63 4.27
C PRO A 478 34.04 17.47 5.73
N GLU A 479 34.79 18.09 6.64
CA GLU A 479 34.56 18.14 8.10
C GLU A 479 33.15 18.64 8.48
N PRO A 480 32.61 18.24 9.65
CA PRO A 480 31.25 18.56 10.05
C PRO A 480 31.10 20.04 10.40
N THR A 481 30.36 20.77 9.58
CA THR A 481 29.82 22.09 9.96
C THR A 481 28.67 21.91 10.95
N GLU A 482 28.71 22.69 12.02
CA GLU A 482 27.71 22.78 13.08
C GLU A 482 26.28 22.94 12.54
N VAL A 483 25.35 22.21 13.15
CA VAL A 483 23.90 22.28 12.89
C VAL A 483 23.36 23.62 13.43
N PRO A 484 22.60 24.43 12.67
CA PRO A 484 22.05 25.67 13.18
C PRO A 484 20.94 25.36 14.20
N THR A 485 21.15 25.76 15.45
CA THR A 485 20.11 25.89 16.47
C THR A 485 19.02 26.85 16.01
N ILE A 486 17.77 26.40 16.07
CA ILE A 486 16.58 27.22 15.86
C ILE A 486 16.57 28.36 16.90
N LYS A 487 16.76 29.60 16.43
CA LYS A 487 16.55 30.80 17.25
C LYS A 487 15.05 31.06 17.32
N VAL A 488 14.51 31.09 18.53
CA VAL A 488 13.19 31.63 18.81
C VAL A 488 13.27 33.15 18.69
N SER A 489 12.71 33.71 17.61
CA SER A 489 12.45 35.14 17.49
C SER A 489 11.14 35.45 18.22
N SER A 490 11.21 36.20 19.31
CA SER A 490 10.07 36.88 19.92
C SER A 490 10.09 38.34 19.47
N ASP A 491 9.37 38.67 18.41
CA ASP A 491 9.03 40.05 18.07
C ASP A 491 7.54 40.25 18.36
N SER A 492 7.25 40.87 19.50
CA SER A 492 5.98 41.54 19.75
C SER A 492 6.30 43.01 20.03
N VAL A 493 5.91 43.84 19.05
CA VAL A 493 5.90 45.30 19.12
C VAL A 493 4.67 45.70 19.94
N GLU A 494 4.86 46.34 21.10
CA GLU A 494 3.88 47.28 21.64
C GLU A 494 4.64 48.47 22.27
N ASP A 495 4.27 49.66 21.79
CA ASP A 495 4.74 50.98 22.18
C ASP A 495 4.04 51.48 23.46
N GLU A 496 4.76 52.40 24.11
CA GLU A 496 4.30 53.53 24.93
C GLU A 496 4.12 53.41 26.46
N ASP A 497 4.95 54.23 27.12
CA ASP A 497 4.71 55.13 28.27
C ASP A 497 5.13 54.74 29.71
N ALA A 498 6.36 55.15 30.02
CA ALA A 498 6.70 56.29 30.88
C ALA A 498 6.80 56.15 32.42
N GLU A 499 7.95 56.68 32.88
CA GLU A 499 8.27 57.40 34.13
C GLU A 499 8.80 56.66 35.39
N GLU A 500 10.12 56.85 35.55
CA GLU A 500 10.90 57.37 36.71
C GLU A 500 10.71 56.80 38.13
N GLY A 501 11.87 56.54 38.79
CA GLY A 501 11.91 56.43 40.26
C GLY A 501 13.11 55.73 40.91
N ASP A 502 14.34 56.07 40.52
CA ASP A 502 15.53 56.37 41.34
C ASP A 502 15.96 55.57 42.61
N ILE A 503 17.30 55.54 42.81
CA ILE A 503 18.13 55.34 44.03
C ILE A 503 18.71 53.93 44.39
N VAL A 504 19.87 53.65 43.79
CA VAL A 504 21.22 53.34 44.37
C VAL A 504 21.38 52.79 45.82
N ALA A 505 22.04 51.62 45.94
CA ALA A 505 23.29 51.42 46.72
C ALA A 505 23.93 50.02 46.51
N THR A 506 25.12 49.99 45.92
CA THR A 506 26.12 48.88 45.87
C THR A 506 27.08 48.98 47.09
N PRO A 507 27.95 48.00 47.47
CA PRO A 507 28.91 47.34 46.56
C PRO A 507 29.36 45.88 46.81
N SER A 508 29.63 45.21 45.69
CA SER A 508 30.69 44.22 45.34
C SER A 508 31.34 43.30 46.40
N HIS A 509 31.34 41.98 46.14
CA HIS A 509 32.58 41.24 45.79
C HIS A 509 32.32 39.84 45.16
N LEU A 510 33.09 39.61 44.08
CA LEU A 510 33.35 38.45 43.21
C LEU A 510 33.47 37.06 43.88
N ARG A 511 32.89 36.01 43.25
CA ARG A 511 33.62 34.96 42.48
C ARG A 511 32.74 33.80 41.97
N ASN A 512 32.76 33.67 40.64
CA ASN A 512 32.74 32.48 39.77
C ASN A 512 32.11 31.14 40.22
N GLY A 513 31.08 30.76 39.45
CA GLY A 513 31.13 29.60 38.54
C GLY A 513 30.67 28.25 39.11
N VAL A 514 29.59 27.68 38.54
CA VAL A 514 29.56 26.41 37.79
C VAL A 514 28.19 26.33 37.07
N SER A 515 28.23 26.14 35.75
CA SER A 515 27.08 25.76 34.91
C SER A 515 26.94 24.25 34.95
N ALA A 516 25.76 23.73 35.32
CA ALA A 516 25.45 22.30 35.29
C ALA A 516 24.82 21.95 33.93
N LEU A 517 25.65 21.40 33.04
CA LEU A 517 25.24 20.66 31.85
C LEU A 517 24.80 19.26 32.30
N VAL A 518 23.62 18.83 31.85
CA VAL A 518 23.10 17.47 32.03
C VAL A 518 23.70 16.57 30.94
N GLU A 519 24.52 15.61 31.34
CA GLU A 519 25.16 14.61 30.47
C GLU A 519 24.25 13.40 30.15
N LYS A 520 24.54 12.78 28.99
CA LYS A 520 23.99 11.50 28.50
C LYS A 520 24.30 10.34 29.47
N PRO A 521 23.48 9.28 29.53
CA PRO A 521 23.76 8.16 30.43
C PRO A 521 24.88 7.28 29.89
N VAL A 522 25.94 7.14 30.69
CA VAL A 522 26.98 6.13 30.57
C VAL A 522 26.59 4.91 31.41
N GLN A 523 26.91 3.73 30.89
CA GLN A 523 26.71 2.41 31.48
C GLN A 523 27.14 2.35 32.96
N ALA A 524 26.26 1.83 33.80
CA ALA A 524 26.49 1.64 35.22
C ALA A 524 27.46 0.48 35.47
N ALA A 525 28.69 0.80 35.87
CA ALA A 525 29.55 -0.08 36.65
C ALA A 525 29.55 0.44 38.09
N GLY A 526 29.11 -0.38 39.04
CA GLY A 526 29.10 -0.05 40.46
C GLY A 526 30.51 -0.09 41.05
N GLU A 527 30.88 0.97 41.78
CA GLU A 527 32.06 1.01 42.64
C GLU A 527 31.60 0.92 44.11
N ASP A 528 31.97 -0.17 44.78
CA ASP A 528 32.02 -0.25 46.24
C ASP A 528 33.49 -0.24 46.70
N LYS A 529 33.71 0.43 47.84
CA LYS A 529 35.02 0.83 48.38
C LYS A 529 35.88 -0.34 48.87
N GLN A 530 37.19 -0.11 48.75
CA GLN A 530 38.32 -0.92 49.20
C GLN A 530 38.29 -1.29 50.69
N ASP A 531 38.62 -2.55 50.98
CA ASP A 531 39.47 -2.93 52.11
C ASP A 531 40.49 -3.98 51.64
N SER A 532 41.73 -3.84 52.11
CA SER A 532 42.92 -4.54 51.61
C SER A 532 43.10 -5.94 52.20
N SER A 533 43.41 -6.95 51.36
CA SER A 533 44.59 -7.85 51.46
C SER A 533 44.36 -9.22 50.76
N ASP A 534 45.35 -9.60 49.96
CA ASP A 534 45.81 -10.98 49.70
C ASP A 534 44.87 -12.06 49.12
N ILE A 535 45.13 -12.40 47.84
CA ILE A 535 45.51 -13.74 47.31
C ILE A 535 44.95 -13.99 45.91
N THR A 536 45.88 -14.39 45.05
CA THR A 536 45.77 -14.88 43.67
C THR A 536 44.52 -15.70 43.35
N ALA A 537 43.68 -15.19 42.44
CA ALA A 537 42.81 -16.02 41.62
C ALA A 537 42.76 -15.41 40.21
N VAL A 538 43.34 -16.12 39.24
CA VAL A 538 43.19 -15.84 37.81
C VAL A 538 41.71 -16.06 37.48
N ALA A 539 40.95 -14.97 37.33
CA ALA A 539 39.63 -15.02 36.72
C ALA A 539 39.83 -15.36 35.24
N GLN A 540 39.65 -16.64 34.92
CA GLN A 540 39.47 -17.09 33.55
C GLN A 540 38.26 -16.33 32.99
N ALA A 541 38.50 -15.50 31.98
CA ALA A 541 37.44 -15.02 31.11
C ALA A 541 36.78 -16.26 30.48
N GLU A 542 35.57 -16.58 30.92
CA GLU A 542 34.70 -17.56 30.27
C GLU A 542 34.71 -17.30 28.76
N PRO A 543 35.06 -18.29 27.92
CA PRO A 543 35.01 -18.11 26.49
C PRO A 543 33.54 -17.92 26.10
N PHE A 544 33.18 -16.71 25.64
CA PHE A 544 31.87 -16.43 25.04
C PHE A 544 31.62 -17.44 23.90
N SER A 545 30.85 -18.49 24.21
CA SER A 545 30.44 -19.51 23.25
C SER A 545 29.22 -19.01 22.48
N PHE A 546 29.39 -18.80 21.17
CA PHE A 546 28.32 -18.44 20.25
C PHE A 546 27.39 -19.60 19.88
N SER A 547 27.51 -20.75 20.53
CA SER A 547 26.89 -21.99 20.03
C SER A 547 25.38 -21.92 19.83
N ASN A 548 24.68 -20.95 20.45
CA ASN A 548 23.22 -20.86 20.43
C ASN A 548 22.65 -19.57 19.78
N LYS A 549 23.48 -18.61 19.34
CA LYS A 549 23.00 -17.35 18.72
C LYS A 549 23.08 -17.41 17.19
N ARG A 550 22.14 -16.75 16.49
CA ARG A 550 22.12 -16.67 15.01
C ARG A 550 22.62 -15.31 14.52
N LEU A 551 23.08 -15.24 13.27
CA LEU A 551 23.39 -13.95 12.65
C LEU A 551 22.08 -13.19 12.37
N CYS A 552 22.02 -11.92 12.76
CA CYS A 552 20.93 -11.03 12.34
C CYS A 552 21.10 -10.67 10.86
N GLU A 553 20.06 -10.87 10.07
CA GLU A 553 20.04 -10.44 8.67
C GLU A 553 20.08 -8.92 8.58
N ARG A 554 20.85 -8.40 7.61
CA ARG A 554 21.05 -6.94 7.46
C ARG A 554 19.75 -6.18 7.22
N TRP A 555 18.81 -6.78 6.50
CA TRP A 555 17.52 -6.15 6.24
C TRP A 555 16.70 -6.01 7.52
N LEU A 556 16.78 -7.00 8.44
CA LEU A 556 16.07 -6.96 9.71
C LEU A 556 16.72 -5.93 10.64
N ASP A 557 18.04 -5.86 10.66
CA ASP A 557 18.76 -4.82 11.40
C ASP A 557 18.38 -3.40 10.93
N ASN A 558 18.27 -3.20 9.61
CA ASN A 558 17.75 -1.95 9.06
C ASN A 558 16.31 -1.67 9.52
N LEU A 559 15.43 -2.68 9.61
CA LEU A 559 14.08 -2.49 10.15
C LEU A 559 14.07 -2.12 11.64
N PHE A 560 15.04 -2.59 12.44
CA PHE A 560 15.20 -2.11 13.82
C PHE A 560 15.55 -0.62 13.87
N MET A 561 16.41 -0.14 12.96
CA MET A 561 16.72 1.29 12.86
C MET A 561 15.51 2.10 12.41
N VAL A 562 14.74 1.60 11.44
CA VAL A 562 13.47 2.20 11.01
C VAL A 562 12.49 2.30 12.17
N LEU A 563 12.35 1.22 12.95
CA LEU A 563 11.47 1.18 14.12
C LEU A 563 11.94 2.17 15.20
N TYR A 564 13.24 2.23 15.46
CA TYR A 564 13.80 3.17 16.43
C TYR A 564 13.45 4.62 16.07
N GLU A 565 13.57 4.99 14.78
CA GLU A 565 13.21 6.34 14.33
C GLU A 565 11.71 6.64 14.51
N ASP A 566 10.82 5.70 14.14
CA ASP A 566 9.37 5.83 14.38
C ASP A 566 9.08 6.01 15.88
N LEU A 567 9.67 5.18 16.76
CA LEU A 567 9.49 5.26 18.22
C LEU A 567 10.06 6.55 18.82
N ARG A 568 11.23 7.00 18.34
CA ARG A 568 11.88 8.23 18.79
C ARG A 568 11.00 9.44 18.50
N VAL A 569 10.52 9.57 17.26
CA VAL A 569 9.62 10.63 16.84
C VAL A 569 8.32 10.58 17.65
N TRP A 570 7.74 9.39 17.82
CA TRP A 570 6.52 9.22 18.60
C TRP A 570 6.69 9.65 20.07
N THR A 571 7.82 9.29 20.68
CA THR A 571 8.14 9.65 22.08
C THR A 571 8.31 11.16 22.24
N ILE A 572 9.02 11.81 21.32
CA ILE A 572 9.18 13.28 21.32
C ILE A 572 7.81 13.94 21.21
N PHE A 573 6.99 13.52 20.25
CA PHE A 573 5.64 14.03 20.06
C PHE A 573 4.79 13.90 21.33
N ARG A 574 4.78 12.73 21.98
CA ARG A 574 4.01 12.53 23.23
C ARG A 574 4.52 13.40 24.37
N ALA A 575 5.84 13.58 24.48
CA ALA A 575 6.44 14.46 25.49
C ALA A 575 6.05 15.92 25.26
N GLU A 576 6.07 16.39 24.01
CA GLU A 576 5.62 17.73 23.64
C GLU A 576 4.13 17.92 23.98
N VAL A 577 3.25 17.00 23.57
CA VAL A 577 1.82 17.08 23.89
C VAL A 577 1.59 17.16 25.40
N ALA A 578 2.31 16.37 26.20
CA ALA A 578 2.21 16.40 27.65
C ALA A 578 2.68 17.75 28.23
N HIS A 579 3.82 18.26 27.76
CA HIS A 579 4.38 19.55 28.20
C HIS A 579 3.41 20.72 27.95
N PHE A 580 2.85 20.81 26.73
CA PHE A 580 1.89 21.84 26.37
C PHE A 580 0.58 21.73 27.16
N LYS A 581 0.12 20.50 27.42
CA LYS A 581 -1.07 20.25 28.25
C LYS A 581 -0.87 20.76 29.68
N THR A 582 0.31 20.56 30.27
CA THR A 582 0.64 21.09 31.61
C THR A 582 0.71 22.61 31.65
N GLN A 583 1.16 23.24 30.55
CA GLN A 583 1.20 24.70 30.43
C GLN A 583 -0.16 25.32 30.08
N HIS A 584 -1.21 24.52 29.86
CA HIS A 584 -2.51 24.98 29.36
C HIS A 584 -2.43 25.76 28.03
N VAL A 585 -1.41 25.46 27.22
CA VAL A 585 -1.21 26.07 25.89
C VAL A 585 -1.67 25.09 24.82
N ALA A 586 -2.33 25.59 23.77
CA ALA A 586 -2.72 24.77 22.64
C ALA A 586 -1.49 24.29 21.86
N TYR A 587 -1.30 22.98 21.77
CA TYR A 587 -0.27 22.38 20.93
C TYR A 587 -0.71 22.42 19.47
N ARG A 588 -0.02 23.22 18.65
CA ARG A 588 -0.33 23.42 17.22
C ARG A 588 0.75 22.77 16.36
N LYS A 589 0.30 22.09 15.31
CA LYS A 589 1.08 21.48 14.23
C LYS A 589 0.31 21.70 12.93
N THR A 590 1.00 21.67 11.81
CA THR A 590 0.40 21.76 10.47
C THR A 590 -0.49 20.53 10.18
N GLY A 591 -1.40 20.67 9.22
CA GLY A 591 -2.21 19.54 8.75
C GLY A 591 -1.37 18.34 8.29
N MET A 592 -0.31 18.57 7.53
CA MET A 592 0.58 17.50 7.05
C MET A 592 1.31 16.79 8.21
N GLU A 593 1.79 17.52 9.22
CA GLU A 593 2.39 16.90 10.41
C GLU A 593 1.39 16.03 11.16
N TRP A 594 0.16 16.50 11.38
CA TRP A 594 -0.89 15.71 12.03
C TRP A 594 -1.24 14.44 11.25
N GLU A 595 -1.26 14.49 9.91
CA GLU A 595 -1.47 13.31 9.07
C GLU A 595 -0.32 12.30 9.23
N ILE A 596 0.94 12.74 9.21
CA ILE A 596 2.12 11.88 9.41
C ILE A 596 2.09 11.26 10.81
N LEU A 597 1.75 12.04 11.84
CA LEU A 597 1.64 11.58 13.23
C LEU A 597 0.48 10.59 13.41
N GLY A 598 -0.65 10.80 12.73
CA GLY A 598 -1.75 9.84 12.70
C GLY A 598 -1.31 8.51 12.11
N ASP A 599 -0.64 8.53 10.96
CA ASP A 599 -0.09 7.32 10.34
C ASP A 599 0.94 6.62 11.24
N LEU A 600 1.81 7.39 11.88
CA LEU A 600 2.80 6.87 12.82
C LEU A 600 2.12 6.17 14.00
N GLY A 601 1.09 6.80 14.58
CA GLY A 601 0.29 6.20 15.65
C GLY A 601 -0.38 4.89 15.22
N VAL A 602 -0.95 4.83 14.01
CA VAL A 602 -1.50 3.58 13.45
C VAL A 602 -0.42 2.52 13.29
N ARG A 603 0.75 2.85 12.71
CA ARG A 603 1.87 1.90 12.53
C ARG A 603 2.37 1.31 13.85
N LEU A 604 2.38 2.13 14.90
CA LEU A 604 2.83 1.77 16.26
C LEU A 604 1.71 1.22 17.15
N HIS A 605 0.52 0.95 16.60
CA HIS A 605 -0.63 0.36 17.32
C HIS A 605 -1.25 1.26 18.41
N HIS A 606 -1.09 2.59 18.31
CA HIS A 606 -1.73 3.60 19.15
C HIS A 606 -3.00 4.16 18.49
N LYS A 607 -4.07 3.35 18.44
CA LYS A 607 -5.28 3.65 17.66
C LYS A 607 -6.01 4.93 18.11
N GLU A 608 -6.19 5.14 19.41
CA GLU A 608 -6.94 6.28 19.94
C GLU A 608 -6.18 7.60 19.73
N GLU A 609 -4.87 7.60 19.99
CA GLU A 609 -4.03 8.77 19.73
C GLU A 609 -3.90 9.08 18.24
N ALA A 610 -3.85 8.05 17.39
CA ALA A 610 -3.87 8.24 15.93
C ALA A 610 -5.19 8.85 15.45
N LYS A 611 -6.32 8.39 16.00
CA LYS A 611 -7.65 8.96 15.73
C LYS A 611 -7.72 10.43 16.13
N GLU A 612 -7.19 10.79 17.31
CA GLU A 612 -7.10 12.18 17.74
C GLU A 612 -6.21 13.02 16.82
N ALA A 613 -5.06 12.50 16.39
CA ALA A 613 -4.18 13.16 15.43
C ALA A 613 -4.88 13.42 14.08
N TYR A 614 -5.59 12.43 13.53
CA TYR A 614 -6.38 12.62 12.33
C TYR A 614 -7.51 13.64 12.53
N GLN A 615 -8.20 13.65 13.66
CA GLN A 615 -9.22 14.68 13.95
C GLN A 615 -8.62 16.09 13.98
N ARG A 616 -7.43 16.26 14.57
CA ARG A 616 -6.72 17.54 14.60
C ARG A 616 -6.22 17.95 13.22
N CYS A 617 -5.80 17.00 12.39
CA CYS A 617 -5.47 17.25 10.97
C CYS A 617 -6.63 17.92 10.22
N LEU A 618 -7.87 17.57 10.56
CA LEU A 618 -9.07 18.11 9.91
C LEU A 618 -9.47 19.51 10.39
N GLY A 619 -8.75 20.09 11.35
CA GLY A 619 -8.98 21.47 11.80
C GLY A 619 -8.49 22.53 10.79
N GLY A 620 -7.58 22.17 9.89
CA GLY A 620 -7.07 23.03 8.82
C GLY A 620 -7.85 22.92 7.51
N THR A 621 -7.46 23.69 6.50
CA THR A 621 -8.08 23.70 5.16
C THR A 621 -7.32 22.88 4.12
N ARG A 622 -6.45 21.97 4.56
CA ARG A 622 -5.61 21.15 3.67
C ARG A 622 -6.45 20.20 2.80
N TYR A 623 -6.08 20.12 1.52
CA TYR A 623 -6.67 19.17 0.57
C TYR A 623 -6.09 17.76 0.77
N SER A 624 -6.70 16.95 1.65
CA SER A 624 -6.32 15.54 1.83
C SER A 624 -7.52 14.66 2.17
N VAL A 625 -7.65 13.56 1.42
CA VAL A 625 -8.68 12.52 1.65
C VAL A 625 -8.29 11.54 2.75
N LYS A 626 -7.00 11.38 3.01
CA LYS A 626 -6.46 10.31 3.85
C LYS A 626 -6.95 10.33 5.31
N PRO A 627 -6.92 11.46 6.05
CA PRO A 627 -7.46 11.50 7.41
C PRO A 627 -8.96 11.18 7.43
N TRP A 628 -9.73 11.64 6.45
CA TRP A 628 -11.16 11.31 6.32
C TRP A 628 -11.38 9.81 6.11
N ALA A 629 -10.62 9.19 5.21
CA ALA A 629 -10.68 7.76 4.92
C ALA A 629 -10.33 6.91 6.16
N ARG A 630 -9.23 7.25 6.86
CA ARG A 630 -8.81 6.55 8.08
C ARG A 630 -9.82 6.67 9.20
N LEU A 631 -10.36 7.86 9.43
CA LEU A 631 -11.41 8.06 10.44
C LEU A 631 -12.70 7.32 10.08
N MET A 632 -13.09 7.29 8.81
CA MET A 632 -14.24 6.53 8.33
C MET A 632 -14.08 5.03 8.63
N GLU A 633 -12.91 4.44 8.34
CA GLU A 633 -12.60 3.05 8.66
C GLU A 633 -12.70 2.79 10.18
N MET A 634 -12.08 3.64 11.00
CA MET A 634 -12.12 3.51 12.47
C MET A 634 -13.53 3.63 13.05
N TYR A 635 -14.33 4.61 12.60
CA TYR A 635 -15.72 4.76 13.07
C TYR A 635 -16.64 3.62 12.60
N ALA A 636 -16.41 3.09 11.40
CA ALA A 636 -17.14 1.93 10.90
C ALA A 636 -16.79 0.66 11.70
N GLU A 637 -15.53 0.51 12.15
CA GLU A 637 -15.12 -0.54 13.08
C GLU A 637 -15.82 -0.44 14.43
N GLU A 638 -16.01 0.78 14.94
CA GLU A 638 -16.72 1.06 16.19
C GLU A 638 -18.26 0.93 16.08
N GLY A 639 -18.80 0.89 14.86
CA GLY A 639 -20.24 0.87 14.61
C GLY A 639 -20.92 2.24 14.79
N ASP A 640 -20.18 3.35 14.75
CA ASP A 640 -20.75 4.70 14.86
C ASP A 640 -21.27 5.17 13.49
N ILE A 641 -22.58 5.08 13.29
CA ILE A 641 -23.24 5.47 12.03
C ILE A 641 -23.00 6.94 11.72
N THR A 642 -23.25 7.84 12.67
CA THR A 642 -23.27 9.28 12.40
C THR A 642 -21.90 9.80 11.97
N ARG A 643 -20.84 9.42 12.69
CA ARG A 643 -19.47 9.87 12.34
C ARG A 643 -18.95 9.19 11.08
N THR A 644 -19.29 7.93 10.86
CA THR A 644 -18.95 7.24 9.61
C THR A 644 -19.62 7.91 8.42
N MET A 645 -20.91 8.29 8.51
CA MET A 645 -21.61 9.01 7.44
C MET A 645 -20.98 10.38 7.18
N GLN A 646 -20.69 11.16 8.23
CA GLN A 646 -20.06 12.47 8.09
C GLN A 646 -18.73 12.39 7.36
N THR A 647 -17.85 11.47 7.75
CA THR A 647 -16.56 11.24 7.11
C THR A 647 -16.73 10.69 5.69
N ALA A 648 -17.61 9.71 5.49
CA ALA A 648 -17.89 9.11 4.18
C ALA A 648 -18.37 10.11 3.13
N ILE A 649 -19.18 11.10 3.50
CA ILE A 649 -19.60 12.18 2.58
C ILE A 649 -18.38 12.94 2.03
N ARG A 650 -17.37 13.19 2.86
CA ARG A 650 -16.15 13.90 2.45
C ARG A 650 -15.28 12.98 1.58
N VAL A 651 -15.13 11.72 1.98
CA VAL A 651 -14.39 10.73 1.18
C VAL A 651 -15.04 10.56 -0.21
N ALA A 652 -16.38 10.48 -0.28
CA ALA A 652 -17.12 10.42 -1.54
C ALA A 652 -16.90 11.68 -2.38
N ALA A 653 -16.93 12.86 -1.77
CA ALA A 653 -16.63 14.12 -2.46
C ALA A 653 -15.22 14.11 -3.07
N TYR A 654 -14.20 13.68 -2.32
CA TYR A 654 -12.83 13.53 -2.86
C TYR A 654 -12.76 12.51 -3.99
N GLN A 655 -13.41 11.35 -3.85
CA GLN A 655 -13.42 10.31 -4.87
C GLN A 655 -14.08 10.78 -6.17
N TYR A 656 -15.24 11.44 -6.10
CA TYR A 656 -15.91 11.97 -7.29
C TYR A 656 -15.18 13.18 -7.89
N ALA A 657 -14.46 13.97 -7.10
CA ALA A 657 -13.57 15.00 -7.61
C ALA A 657 -12.41 14.43 -8.45
N GLU A 658 -12.04 13.17 -8.18
CA GLU A 658 -11.07 12.37 -8.95
C GLU A 658 -11.77 11.37 -9.89
N TYR A 659 -13.01 11.63 -10.29
CA TYR A 659 -13.78 10.84 -11.27
C TYR A 659 -13.97 9.36 -10.91
N THR A 660 -13.91 9.04 -9.62
CA THR A 660 -14.29 7.72 -9.11
C THR A 660 -15.80 7.70 -8.87
N GLU A 661 -16.54 7.39 -9.94
CA GLU A 661 -18.00 7.19 -9.94
C GLU A 661 -18.40 5.77 -9.50
N MET A 662 -17.41 4.90 -9.31
CA MET A 662 -17.57 3.53 -8.84
C MET A 662 -18.11 3.51 -7.40
N THR A 663 -19.19 2.78 -7.21
CA THR A 663 -19.81 2.50 -5.92
C THR A 663 -19.07 1.35 -5.22
N TYR A 664 -18.81 0.24 -5.93
CA TYR A 664 -18.22 -0.97 -5.35
C TYR A 664 -17.13 -1.55 -6.26
N PRO A 665 -15.98 -2.05 -5.73
CA PRO A 665 -15.62 -2.28 -4.32
C PRO A 665 -14.77 -1.15 -3.73
N THR A 666 -15.41 -0.08 -3.28
CA THR A 666 -14.73 1.04 -2.61
C THR A 666 -14.70 0.87 -1.09
N GLN A 667 -13.76 1.54 -0.43
CA GLN A 667 -13.71 1.63 1.03
C GLN A 667 -15.00 2.19 1.67
N ILE A 668 -15.74 3.05 0.97
CA ILE A 668 -17.01 3.61 1.45
C ILE A 668 -18.08 2.52 1.48
N ALA A 669 -18.23 1.76 0.39
CA ALA A 669 -19.17 0.65 0.36
C ALA A 669 -18.88 -0.39 1.44
N ARG A 670 -17.60 -0.73 1.65
CA ARG A 670 -17.19 -1.65 2.73
C ARG A 670 -17.60 -1.13 4.12
N ALA A 671 -17.39 0.16 4.40
CA ALA A 671 -17.82 0.77 5.65
C ALA A 671 -19.35 0.73 5.82
N PHE A 672 -20.10 1.02 4.76
CA PHE A 672 -21.57 0.98 4.76
C PHE A 672 -22.11 -0.43 4.96
N PHE A 673 -21.53 -1.42 4.28
CA PHE A 673 -21.94 -2.83 4.40
C PHE A 673 -21.65 -3.37 5.80
N LYS A 674 -20.50 -3.02 6.38
CA LYS A 674 -20.19 -3.35 7.78
C LYS A 674 -21.19 -2.73 8.76
N LEU A 675 -21.54 -1.46 8.58
CA LEU A 675 -22.60 -0.84 9.39
C LEU A 675 -23.97 -1.49 9.15
N GLY A 676 -24.25 -1.91 7.92
CA GLY A 676 -25.48 -2.60 7.55
C GLY A 676 -25.64 -3.93 8.26
N GLN A 677 -24.55 -4.71 8.38
CA GLN A 677 -24.52 -5.95 9.17
C GLN A 677 -24.81 -5.71 10.66
N ILE A 678 -24.40 -4.56 11.22
CA ILE A 678 -24.58 -4.24 12.65
C ILE A 678 -25.96 -3.65 12.94
N HIS A 679 -26.43 -2.73 12.08
CA HIS A 679 -27.57 -1.83 12.38
C HIS A 679 -28.75 -1.94 11.42
N GLY A 680 -28.59 -2.58 10.26
CA GLY A 680 -29.56 -2.58 9.16
C GLY A 680 -29.43 -1.37 8.23
N PHE A 681 -29.71 -1.59 6.94
CA PHE A 681 -29.69 -0.55 5.90
C PHE A 681 -30.78 0.51 6.10
N ALA A 682 -31.93 0.15 6.66
CA ALA A 682 -33.01 1.12 6.89
C ALA A 682 -32.56 2.22 7.85
N LYS A 683 -31.92 1.86 8.97
CA LYS A 683 -31.41 2.83 9.94
C LYS A 683 -30.35 3.74 9.34
N ILE A 684 -29.48 3.21 8.49
CA ILE A 684 -28.47 4.01 7.77
C ILE A 684 -29.15 4.99 6.82
N SER A 685 -30.15 4.53 6.05
CA SER A 685 -30.92 5.35 5.13
C SER A 685 -31.67 6.48 5.84
N PHE A 686 -32.34 6.21 6.97
CA PHE A 686 -33.02 7.26 7.75
C PHE A 686 -32.04 8.28 8.32
N THR A 687 -30.88 7.82 8.79
CA THR A 687 -29.83 8.71 9.28
C THR A 687 -29.34 9.62 8.16
N LEU A 688 -29.09 9.08 6.96
CA LEU A 688 -28.67 9.85 5.79
C LEU A 688 -29.71 10.91 5.39
N LEU A 689 -30.99 10.55 5.34
CA LEU A 689 -32.09 11.49 5.05
C LEU A 689 -32.19 12.61 6.08
N SER A 690 -31.93 12.31 7.36
CA SER A 690 -31.97 13.31 8.43
C SER A 690 -30.85 14.35 8.37
N MET A 691 -29.77 14.09 7.62
CA MET A 691 -28.64 15.02 7.48
C MET A 691 -28.92 16.20 6.54
N GLY A 692 -30.00 16.16 5.75
CA GLY A 692 -30.40 17.28 4.88
C GLY A 692 -29.38 17.63 3.79
N LEU A 693 -28.76 16.62 3.18
CA LEU A 693 -27.72 16.80 2.16
C LEU A 693 -28.28 17.37 0.85
N PRO A 694 -27.48 18.12 0.07
CA PRO A 694 -27.86 18.49 -1.30
C PRO A 694 -28.14 17.26 -2.16
N GLU A 695 -29.15 17.35 -3.03
CA GLU A 695 -29.63 16.23 -3.87
C GLU A 695 -28.52 15.47 -4.62
N PRO A 696 -27.51 16.13 -5.26
CA PRO A 696 -26.45 15.40 -5.96
C PRO A 696 -25.61 14.53 -5.01
N ILE A 697 -25.39 14.99 -3.78
CA ILE A 697 -24.59 14.29 -2.78
C ILE A 697 -25.41 13.19 -2.13
N LEU A 698 -26.69 13.45 -1.84
CA LEU A 698 -27.62 12.44 -1.34
C LEU A 698 -27.68 11.25 -2.31
N LYS A 699 -27.82 11.51 -3.61
CA LYS A 699 -27.84 10.46 -4.64
C LYS A 699 -26.56 9.61 -4.67
N ILE A 700 -25.39 10.22 -4.48
CA ILE A 700 -24.12 9.49 -4.36
C ILE A 700 -24.13 8.61 -3.12
N MET A 701 -24.52 9.14 -1.97
CA MET A 701 -24.52 8.37 -0.72
C MET A 701 -25.57 7.24 -0.75
N GLU A 702 -26.71 7.46 -1.40
CA GLU A 702 -27.74 6.45 -1.61
C GLU A 702 -27.31 5.36 -2.58
N SER A 703 -26.39 5.64 -3.53
CA SER A 703 -25.93 4.62 -4.49
C SER A 703 -25.26 3.43 -3.79
N TYR A 704 -24.50 3.67 -2.71
CA TYR A 704 -23.88 2.60 -1.91
C TYR A 704 -24.92 1.66 -1.29
N LEU A 705 -26.00 2.22 -0.73
CA LEU A 705 -27.10 1.43 -0.17
C LEU A 705 -27.92 0.76 -1.27
N HIS A 706 -28.14 1.44 -2.40
CA HIS A 706 -28.83 0.88 -3.55
C HIS A 706 -28.08 -0.33 -4.10
N TYR A 707 -26.76 -0.24 -4.24
CA TYR A 707 -25.90 -1.34 -4.63
C TYR A 707 -26.07 -2.53 -3.68
N GLY A 708 -25.95 -2.30 -2.36
CA GLY A 708 -26.15 -3.38 -1.39
C GLY A 708 -27.54 -4.01 -1.44
N LYS A 709 -28.60 -3.24 -1.76
CA LYS A 709 -29.95 -3.78 -1.99
C LYS A 709 -30.04 -4.61 -3.28
N VAL A 710 -29.47 -4.16 -4.39
CA VAL A 710 -29.46 -4.88 -5.67
C VAL A 710 -28.79 -6.25 -5.53
N PHE A 711 -27.68 -6.29 -4.80
CA PHE A 711 -26.88 -7.51 -4.58
C PHE A 711 -27.24 -8.28 -3.31
N LYS A 712 -28.24 -7.81 -2.54
CA LYS A 712 -28.72 -8.43 -1.30
C LYS A 712 -27.60 -8.67 -0.28
N VAL A 713 -26.80 -7.64 -0.05
CA VAL A 713 -25.76 -7.63 0.99
C VAL A 713 -26.42 -7.73 2.36
N GLU A 714 -25.83 -8.51 3.27
CA GLU A 714 -26.38 -8.74 4.62
C GLU A 714 -26.77 -7.43 5.32
N GLY A 715 -27.96 -7.42 5.92
CA GLY A 715 -28.55 -6.23 6.53
C GLY A 715 -29.38 -5.36 5.57
N TYR A 716 -29.51 -5.72 4.28
CA TYR A 716 -30.33 -4.96 3.31
C TYR A 716 -31.84 -4.98 3.60
N ASP A 717 -32.30 -6.03 4.28
CA ASP A 717 -33.70 -6.32 4.62
C ASP A 717 -34.10 -5.79 6.00
N PHE A 718 -33.14 -5.27 6.77
CA PHE A 718 -33.28 -4.61 8.06
C PHE A 718 -32.92 -3.12 7.97
#